data_AF-A0A836B2S9-F1
#
_entry.id   AF-A0A836B2S9-F1
#
_cell.length_a   1.000
_cell.length_b   1.000
_cell.length_c   1.000
_cell.angle_alpha   90.00
_cell.angle_beta   90.00
_cell.angle_gamma   90.00
#
_symmetry.space_group_name_H-M   'P 1'
#
loop_
_entity.id
_entity.type
_entity.pdbx_description
1 polymer ?
#
loop_
_entity_poly.entity_id
_entity_poly.type
_entity_poly.pdbx_seq_one_letter_code
_entity_poly.pdbx_strand_id
1 'polypeptide(L)'
;MSRLRGAAATAPLLLLLAALPALQLCAAIEANAQPPVVVYSDPNPNNSNDVARKAALVTSVLSVGASLGAQVVSGRPVPLSLDARTHVMMTNTLNAMSDLNRRALVNLVDRPGSMLVLAVNQIGDQDYNALLAPFLAGASPDCSWESQSRAANQVFDLPGMPLSLFAASRGANVLAFRCAAGSPWYITSDGAAPVMMFYTPNGGWVKLLGFDWGTSSRVADWETILLYVPPGPPSAPFPPPPPPGLPPPPSPPPVPPSPEPPSPPSPPEMPPMPPSPPPDPSPDARAILLTDEALPFDTLRKTQLLLTVLQLVGQGNVLDRPNPGIAPVHVVYDNTLVKLSDDAKAFLNEKLGLGKTVLSIVVTEEDSAPDLSALVSSVVGYDVTCAKRVMARGTLTAVPESNFTGVLGIPRYPAAMSLVANTVALNCSSGRRVVLVDGSDTEAVIWELSVGRGVVRLIGYDFTNGGYDGTAPPNRELPLAQRLPATSAIAAVLTTRMLPAAPATPGATPVRSPPPAKRPPSPPAAGRPPPAPFGGKIPDVVLLADPAPQPDNDNKEKLRDGINALGAAPVVWPNAVDGAPVHVAFDTTLAALSNDTLAGLTTLIAGKRTVLSIIFTSGITDAARTTLLQSLAGYTDLTCTTGAVAAKLRVNRVVSAIADLKSSGWRAQQVTRYVKCNAGATIFAVNLVGSKQAVVMELTSVDGGTVRLIGYNFASGGRGSDRKPLTSIAVFGKPLVAPATGR
;
A
#
# COMPACT_ATOMS: atom_id res chain seq x y z
N MET A 1 29.00 -29.28 -74.38
CA MET A 1 28.63 -28.12 -73.56
C MET A 1 27.47 -28.50 -72.65
N SER A 2 27.43 -27.91 -71.45
CA SER A 2 26.29 -27.89 -70.50
C SER A 2 26.23 -29.03 -69.46
N ARG A 3 26.90 -28.79 -68.31
CA ARG A 3 26.56 -29.34 -66.98
C ARG A 3 25.60 -28.38 -66.26
N LEU A 4 24.88 -28.93 -65.27
CA LEU A 4 24.15 -28.29 -64.15
C LEU A 4 22.67 -27.89 -64.38
N ARG A 5 21.76 -28.69 -63.82
CA ARG A 5 20.50 -28.23 -63.20
C ARG A 5 20.32 -28.95 -61.87
N GLY A 6 20.49 -28.21 -60.78
CA GLY A 6 20.22 -28.66 -59.42
C GLY A 6 19.51 -27.55 -58.65
N ALA A 7 18.47 -27.95 -57.93
CA ALA A 7 17.88 -27.33 -56.74
C ALA A 7 17.57 -25.82 -56.76
N ALA A 8 16.29 -25.47 -56.97
CA ALA A 8 15.73 -24.21 -56.50
C ALA A 8 14.20 -24.31 -56.34
N ALA A 9 13.71 -24.89 -55.24
CA ALA A 9 12.27 -24.86 -54.91
C ALA A 9 11.95 -25.06 -53.42
N THR A 10 12.78 -24.55 -52.49
CA THR A 10 12.46 -24.60 -51.04
C THR A 10 12.80 -23.33 -50.26
N ALA A 11 13.23 -22.26 -50.92
CA ALA A 11 13.56 -20.99 -50.25
C ALA A 11 12.36 -20.09 -49.86
N PRO A 12 11.22 -20.01 -50.59
CA PRO A 12 10.23 -18.98 -50.29
C PRO A 12 9.29 -19.32 -49.11
N LEU A 13 9.16 -20.60 -48.74
CA LEU A 13 8.27 -21.01 -47.65
C LEU A 13 8.91 -20.86 -46.26
N LEU A 14 10.23 -21.03 -46.15
CA LEU A 14 10.97 -20.80 -44.90
C LEU A 14 11.10 -19.31 -44.56
N LEU A 15 11.13 -18.42 -45.57
CA LEU A 15 11.12 -16.97 -45.36
C LEU A 15 9.75 -16.45 -44.87
N LEU A 16 8.64 -17.09 -45.27
CA LEU A 16 7.31 -16.71 -44.77
C LEU A 16 7.06 -17.18 -43.32
N LEU A 17 7.55 -18.37 -42.94
CA LEU A 17 7.42 -18.90 -41.58
C LEU A 17 8.32 -18.21 -40.55
N ALA A 18 9.43 -17.58 -40.98
CA ALA A 18 10.30 -16.77 -40.12
C ALA A 18 9.78 -15.33 -39.91
N ALA A 19 8.87 -14.83 -40.76
CA ALA A 19 8.34 -13.46 -40.67
C ALA A 19 7.19 -13.32 -39.66
N LEU A 20 6.45 -14.40 -39.37
CA LEU A 20 5.34 -14.39 -38.40
C LEU A 20 5.77 -14.08 -36.95
N PRO A 21 6.86 -14.65 -36.40
CA PRO A 21 7.32 -14.26 -35.06
C PRO A 21 7.94 -12.85 -35.05
N ALA A 22 8.51 -12.37 -36.16
CA ALA A 22 9.02 -11.00 -36.27
C ALA A 22 7.89 -9.94 -36.26
N LEU A 23 6.76 -10.24 -36.90
CA LEU A 23 5.55 -9.39 -36.84
C LEU A 23 4.91 -9.38 -35.44
N GLN A 24 4.96 -10.49 -34.70
CA GLN A 24 4.51 -10.54 -33.29
C GLN A 24 5.47 -9.82 -32.33
N LEU A 25 6.78 -9.80 -32.61
CA LEU A 25 7.74 -9.01 -31.85
C LEU A 25 7.65 -7.50 -32.15
N CYS A 26 7.38 -7.07 -33.39
CA CYS A 26 7.15 -5.65 -33.69
C CYS A 26 5.86 -5.12 -33.04
N ALA A 27 4.78 -5.91 -32.99
CA ALA A 27 3.55 -5.53 -32.29
C ALA A 27 3.72 -5.45 -30.75
N ALA A 28 4.63 -6.25 -30.17
CA ALA A 28 4.94 -6.19 -28.74
C ALA A 28 5.91 -5.05 -28.37
N ILE A 29 6.70 -4.55 -29.34
CA ILE A 29 7.62 -3.42 -29.15
C ILE A 29 6.87 -2.08 -29.32
N GLU A 30 5.87 -1.98 -30.20
CA GLU A 30 5.00 -0.79 -30.31
C GLU A 30 3.99 -0.65 -29.15
N ALA A 31 3.67 -1.73 -28.44
CA ALA A 31 2.86 -1.67 -27.22
C ALA A 31 3.56 -0.94 -26.04
N ASN A 32 4.86 -0.66 -26.17
CA ASN A 32 5.68 0.04 -25.18
C ASN A 32 6.10 1.46 -25.60
N ALA A 33 5.68 1.94 -26.77
CA ALA A 33 5.73 3.37 -27.07
C ALA A 33 4.48 4.01 -26.43
N GLN A 34 4.64 4.64 -25.27
CA GLN A 34 3.55 5.38 -24.64
C GLN A 34 2.96 6.36 -25.67
N PRO A 35 1.66 6.27 -25.96
CA PRO A 35 1.03 7.07 -27.00
C PRO A 35 1.01 8.55 -26.58
N PRO A 36 1.14 9.49 -27.54
CA PRO A 36 1.44 10.88 -27.23
C PRO A 36 0.30 11.57 -26.48
N VAL A 37 0.67 12.31 -25.44
CA VAL A 37 -0.18 13.31 -24.79
C VAL A 37 -0.17 14.56 -25.65
N VAL A 38 -1.31 15.15 -25.95
CA VAL A 38 -1.38 16.41 -26.70
C VAL A 38 -2.08 17.48 -25.88
N VAL A 39 -1.41 18.62 -25.72
CA VAL A 39 -2.03 19.84 -25.20
C VAL A 39 -2.37 20.81 -26.34
N TYR A 40 -3.62 21.24 -26.40
CA TYR A 40 -4.12 22.14 -27.43
C TYR A 40 -3.99 23.59 -26.96
N SER A 41 -3.34 24.43 -27.76
CA SER A 41 -3.10 25.85 -27.46
C SER A 41 -3.56 26.74 -28.61
N ASP A 42 -4.67 27.44 -28.40
CA ASP A 42 -5.29 28.34 -29.38
C ASP A 42 -5.56 29.74 -28.78
N PRO A 43 -4.53 30.40 -28.24
CA PRO A 43 -4.68 31.64 -27.51
C PRO A 43 -5.38 32.72 -28.35
N ASN A 44 -6.33 33.42 -27.74
CA ASN A 44 -6.95 34.59 -28.34
C ASN A 44 -6.02 35.79 -28.19
N PRO A 45 -5.39 36.27 -29.28
CA PRO A 45 -4.42 37.36 -29.16
C PRO A 45 -5.05 38.65 -28.61
N ASN A 46 -6.38 38.79 -28.73
CA ASN A 46 -7.12 39.94 -28.22
C ASN A 46 -7.58 39.78 -26.76
N ASN A 47 -7.26 38.67 -26.09
CA ASN A 47 -7.60 38.42 -24.70
C ASN A 47 -6.36 37.93 -23.94
N SER A 48 -5.66 38.87 -23.29
CA SER A 48 -4.42 38.61 -22.55
C SER A 48 -4.58 37.54 -21.46
N ASN A 49 -5.75 37.43 -20.83
CA ASN A 49 -6.03 36.38 -19.84
C ASN A 49 -6.09 35.00 -20.49
N ASP A 50 -6.69 34.88 -21.68
CA ASP A 50 -6.71 33.63 -22.44
C ASP A 50 -5.32 33.20 -22.88
N VAL A 51 -4.49 34.16 -23.32
CA VAL A 51 -3.08 33.90 -23.68
C VAL A 51 -2.30 33.35 -22.48
N ALA A 52 -2.38 34.04 -21.33
CA ALA A 52 -1.65 33.66 -20.13
C ALA A 52 -2.08 32.29 -19.59
N ARG A 53 -3.39 32.02 -19.56
CA ARG A 53 -3.98 30.77 -19.12
C ARG A 53 -3.53 29.58 -19.96
N LYS A 54 -3.61 29.68 -21.28
CA LYS A 54 -3.21 28.59 -22.18
C LYS A 54 -1.71 28.36 -22.13
N ALA A 55 -0.89 29.40 -22.00
CA ALA A 55 0.54 29.27 -21.78
C ALA A 55 0.86 28.53 -20.46
N ALA A 56 0.14 28.83 -19.39
CA ALA A 56 0.29 28.13 -18.11
C ALA A 56 -0.11 26.66 -18.22
N LEU A 57 -1.24 26.34 -18.86
CA LEU A 57 -1.67 24.95 -19.07
C LEU A 57 -0.68 24.15 -19.92
N VAL A 58 -0.17 24.75 -21.00
CA VAL A 58 0.87 24.12 -21.82
C VAL A 58 2.11 23.82 -20.99
N THR A 59 2.55 24.76 -20.16
CA THR A 59 3.70 24.57 -19.27
C THR A 59 3.47 23.42 -18.29
N SER A 60 2.27 23.31 -17.70
CA SER A 60 1.90 22.20 -16.79
C SER A 60 1.88 20.84 -17.47
N VAL A 61 1.35 20.77 -18.69
CA VAL A 61 1.30 19.49 -19.40
C VAL A 61 2.69 19.06 -19.83
N LEU A 62 3.54 20.00 -20.24
CA LEU A 62 4.92 19.70 -20.61
C LEU A 62 5.78 19.31 -19.40
N SER A 63 5.60 19.92 -18.23
CA SER A 63 6.37 19.58 -17.03
C SER A 63 6.11 18.15 -16.55
N VAL A 64 4.89 17.64 -16.72
CA VAL A 64 4.47 16.29 -16.27
C VAL A 64 4.55 15.25 -17.38
N GLY A 65 4.22 15.66 -18.60
CA GLY A 65 4.12 14.79 -19.77
C GLY A 65 5.39 14.72 -20.60
N ALA A 66 6.48 15.41 -20.24
CA ALA A 66 7.76 15.34 -20.97
C ALA A 66 8.28 13.90 -21.09
N SER A 67 8.17 13.09 -20.03
CA SER A 67 8.53 11.67 -20.05
C SER A 67 7.54 10.79 -20.84
N LEU A 68 6.35 11.32 -21.14
CA LEU A 68 5.25 10.65 -21.88
C LEU A 68 5.16 11.15 -23.34
N GLY A 69 6.14 11.90 -23.82
CA GLY A 69 6.15 12.42 -25.18
C GLY A 69 5.09 13.49 -25.44
N ALA A 70 4.77 14.34 -24.46
CA ALA A 70 3.77 15.39 -24.62
C ALA A 70 4.11 16.40 -25.74
N GLN A 71 3.12 16.70 -26.58
CA GLN A 71 3.25 17.64 -27.69
C GLN A 71 2.26 18.80 -27.56
N VAL A 72 2.67 19.97 -28.04
CA VAL A 72 1.81 21.15 -28.13
C VAL A 72 1.25 21.23 -29.54
N VAL A 73 -0.08 21.24 -29.65
CA VAL A 73 -0.76 21.49 -30.93
C VAL A 73 -1.35 22.88 -30.90
N SER A 74 -0.97 23.71 -31.86
CA SER A 74 -1.37 25.11 -31.94
C SER A 74 -1.87 25.49 -33.33
N GLY A 75 -2.71 26.52 -33.40
CA GLY A 75 -3.29 27.00 -34.66
C GLY A 75 -4.71 27.55 -34.46
N ARG A 76 -5.23 28.28 -35.44
CA ARG A 76 -6.63 28.72 -35.48
C ARG A 76 -7.19 28.54 -36.91
N PRO A 77 -8.08 27.56 -37.14
CA PRO A 77 -8.59 26.57 -36.18
C PRO A 77 -7.51 25.57 -35.73
N VAL A 78 -7.64 25.01 -34.53
CA VAL A 78 -6.66 24.05 -34.01
C VAL A 78 -6.78 22.72 -34.77
N PRO A 79 -5.70 22.20 -35.35
CA PRO A 79 -5.72 20.88 -35.95
C PRO A 79 -5.91 19.81 -34.86
N LEU A 80 -6.71 18.79 -35.12
CA LEU A 80 -6.88 17.68 -34.20
C LEU A 80 -5.76 16.66 -34.39
N SER A 81 -5.08 16.26 -33.31
CA SER A 81 -4.12 15.15 -33.37
C SER A 81 -4.89 13.83 -33.33
N LEU A 82 -4.74 13.01 -34.36
CA LEU A 82 -5.45 11.72 -34.49
C LEU A 82 -4.74 10.57 -33.76
N ASP A 83 -3.44 10.73 -33.48
CA ASP A 83 -2.60 9.68 -32.89
C ASP A 83 -2.49 9.81 -31.36
N ALA A 84 -3.04 10.90 -30.79
CA ALA A 84 -3.01 11.15 -29.36
C ALA A 84 -4.00 10.24 -28.62
N ARG A 85 -3.57 9.70 -27.47
CA ARG A 85 -4.49 9.02 -26.54
C ARG A 85 -5.01 9.92 -25.45
N THR A 86 -4.25 10.94 -25.07
CA THR A 86 -4.69 11.92 -24.09
C THR A 86 -4.74 13.30 -24.73
N HIS A 87 -5.93 13.89 -24.72
CA HIS A 87 -6.17 15.24 -25.23
C HIS A 87 -6.38 16.18 -24.05
N VAL A 88 -5.55 17.21 -23.92
CA VAL A 88 -5.65 18.22 -22.86
C VAL A 88 -5.96 19.57 -23.46
N MET A 89 -7.06 20.20 -23.08
CA MET A 89 -7.43 21.51 -23.60
C MET A 89 -8.27 22.31 -22.62
N MET A 90 -8.37 23.62 -22.85
CA MET A 90 -9.34 24.45 -22.15
C MET A 90 -10.72 24.31 -22.79
N THR A 91 -11.76 24.52 -21.99
CA THR A 91 -13.14 24.38 -22.47
C THR A 91 -13.49 25.36 -23.58
N ASN A 92 -12.85 26.54 -23.64
CA ASN A 92 -13.04 27.47 -24.75
C ASN A 92 -12.35 27.02 -26.05
N THR A 93 -11.24 26.28 -25.97
CA THR A 93 -10.61 25.61 -27.12
C THR A 93 -11.56 24.58 -27.75
N LEU A 94 -12.24 23.79 -26.92
CA LEU A 94 -13.25 22.83 -27.38
C LEU A 94 -14.45 23.53 -28.04
N ASN A 95 -14.91 24.66 -27.48
CA ASN A 95 -16.00 25.45 -28.05
C ASN A 95 -15.63 26.08 -29.40
N ALA A 96 -14.38 26.52 -29.55
CA ALA A 96 -13.87 27.11 -30.80
C ALA A 96 -13.56 26.06 -31.89
N MET A 97 -13.55 24.77 -31.54
CA MET A 97 -13.32 23.67 -32.46
C MET A 97 -14.51 23.49 -33.42
N SER A 98 -14.22 23.32 -34.72
CA SER A 98 -15.24 23.01 -35.73
C SER A 98 -16.02 21.73 -35.40
N ASP A 99 -17.26 21.61 -35.85
CA ASP A 99 -18.10 20.42 -35.64
C ASP A 99 -17.48 19.13 -36.19
N LEU A 100 -16.68 19.22 -37.26
CA LEU A 100 -15.96 18.07 -37.82
C LEU A 100 -14.90 17.58 -36.83
N ASN A 101 -14.03 18.47 -36.35
CA ASN A 101 -12.99 18.13 -35.37
C ASN A 101 -13.59 17.70 -34.02
N ARG A 102 -14.71 18.31 -33.59
CA ARG A 102 -15.39 17.91 -32.35
C ARG A 102 -15.94 16.49 -32.44
N ARG A 103 -16.59 16.12 -33.55
CA ARG A 103 -17.05 14.73 -33.80
C ARG A 103 -15.89 13.75 -33.88
N ALA A 104 -14.79 14.12 -34.53
CA ALA A 104 -13.59 13.30 -34.59
C ALA A 104 -12.99 13.09 -33.18
N LEU A 105 -12.93 14.14 -32.36
CA LEU A 105 -12.45 14.06 -30.98
C LEU A 105 -13.33 13.15 -30.12
N VAL A 106 -14.66 13.20 -30.24
CA VAL A 106 -15.57 12.26 -29.57
C VAL A 106 -15.19 10.81 -29.91
N ASN A 107 -15.00 10.51 -31.19
CA ASN A 107 -14.63 9.15 -31.64
C ASN A 107 -13.24 8.70 -31.18
N LEU A 108 -12.31 9.62 -30.95
CA LEU A 108 -10.97 9.32 -30.43
C LEU A 108 -11.02 9.05 -28.93
N VAL A 109 -11.80 9.83 -28.19
CA VAL A 109 -11.93 9.74 -26.74
C VAL A 109 -12.79 8.55 -26.33
N ASP A 110 -13.80 8.20 -27.11
CA ASP A 110 -14.71 7.07 -26.87
C ASP A 110 -14.08 5.71 -27.24
N ARG A 111 -12.92 5.41 -26.66
CA ARG A 111 -12.16 4.15 -26.86
C ARG A 111 -11.39 3.76 -25.61
N PRO A 112 -11.17 2.46 -25.35
CA PRO A 112 -10.41 2.01 -24.18
C PRO A 112 -9.00 2.60 -24.12
N GLY A 113 -8.66 3.18 -22.98
CA GLY A 113 -7.33 3.77 -22.75
C GLY A 113 -7.13 5.16 -23.38
N SER A 114 -8.19 5.81 -23.86
CA SER A 114 -8.18 7.21 -24.30
C SER A 114 -8.78 8.13 -23.24
N MET A 115 -8.32 9.38 -23.21
CA MET A 115 -8.74 10.38 -22.23
C MET A 115 -8.85 11.78 -22.83
N LEU A 116 -9.89 12.49 -22.46
CA LEU A 116 -10.02 13.94 -22.61
C LEU A 116 -9.91 14.61 -21.26
N VAL A 117 -9.08 15.65 -21.16
CA VAL A 117 -8.93 16.49 -19.98
C VAL A 117 -9.33 17.91 -20.34
N LEU A 118 -10.35 18.42 -19.67
CA LEU A 118 -10.94 19.74 -19.89
C LEU A 118 -10.70 20.63 -18.68
N ALA A 119 -9.86 21.65 -18.86
CA ALA A 119 -9.66 22.70 -17.87
C ALA A 119 -10.66 23.84 -18.10
N VAL A 120 -11.32 24.31 -17.04
CA VAL A 120 -12.21 25.47 -17.16
C VAL A 120 -11.43 26.73 -17.53
N ASN A 121 -12.00 27.51 -18.46
CA ASN A 121 -11.38 28.78 -18.89
C ASN A 121 -11.78 29.96 -17.98
N GLN A 122 -13.04 30.04 -17.50
CA GLN A 122 -13.55 31.14 -16.67
C GLN A 122 -14.62 30.66 -15.69
N ILE A 123 -14.78 31.37 -14.57
CA ILE A 123 -15.89 31.17 -13.63
C ILE A 123 -17.09 31.97 -14.15
N GLY A 124 -18.05 31.27 -14.77
CA GLY A 124 -19.31 31.84 -15.27
C GLY A 124 -19.52 31.71 -16.78
N ASP A 125 -20.79 31.56 -17.19
CA ASP A 125 -21.35 31.59 -18.56
C ASP A 125 -21.09 30.40 -19.51
N GLN A 126 -20.48 29.30 -19.06
CA GLN A 126 -20.35 28.09 -19.88
C GLN A 126 -21.35 27.00 -19.48
N ASP A 127 -22.05 26.42 -20.46
CA ASP A 127 -22.87 25.22 -20.24
C ASP A 127 -22.00 23.96 -20.34
N TYR A 128 -21.51 23.49 -19.18
CA TYR A 128 -20.71 22.27 -19.10
C TYR A 128 -21.50 21.01 -19.45
N ASN A 129 -22.82 21.00 -19.26
CA ASN A 129 -23.65 19.86 -19.62
C ASN A 129 -23.72 19.69 -21.14
N ALA A 130 -23.98 20.79 -21.87
CA ALA A 130 -23.95 20.78 -23.34
C ALA A 130 -22.57 20.44 -23.90
N LEU A 131 -21.50 20.87 -23.22
CA LEU A 131 -20.12 20.61 -23.63
C LEU A 131 -19.72 19.13 -23.45
N LEU A 132 -20.21 18.47 -22.40
CA LEU A 132 -19.91 17.06 -22.11
C LEU A 132 -20.82 16.07 -22.84
N ALA A 133 -22.08 16.44 -23.13
CA ALA A 133 -23.08 15.53 -23.70
C ALA A 133 -22.60 14.73 -24.93
N PRO A 134 -21.86 15.32 -25.91
CA PRO A 134 -21.37 14.56 -27.06
C PRO A 134 -20.45 13.39 -26.69
N PHE A 135 -19.70 13.48 -25.60
CA PHE A 135 -18.79 12.43 -25.13
C PHE A 135 -19.50 11.36 -24.30
N LEU A 136 -20.74 11.62 -23.88
CA LEU A 136 -21.54 10.77 -23.01
C LEU A 136 -22.76 10.19 -23.77
N ALA A 137 -22.61 9.92 -25.06
CA ALA A 137 -23.69 9.45 -25.95
C ALA A 137 -24.94 10.35 -25.97
N GLY A 138 -24.77 11.66 -25.82
CA GLY A 138 -25.86 12.63 -25.76
C GLY A 138 -26.54 12.73 -24.39
N ALA A 139 -26.11 11.95 -23.39
CA ALA A 139 -26.61 12.08 -22.03
C ALA A 139 -26.05 13.35 -21.37
N SER A 140 -26.94 14.13 -20.74
CA SER A 140 -26.52 15.22 -19.87
C SER A 140 -26.02 14.64 -18.54
N PRO A 141 -24.84 15.06 -18.05
CA PRO A 141 -24.37 14.64 -16.73
C PRO A 141 -25.11 15.34 -15.56
N ASP A 142 -25.99 16.28 -15.86
CA ASP A 142 -26.76 17.09 -14.90
C ASP A 142 -25.87 17.71 -13.81
N CYS A 143 -24.80 18.37 -14.27
CA CYS A 143 -23.87 19.12 -13.46
C CYS A 143 -24.44 20.49 -13.11
N SER A 144 -24.46 20.81 -11.81
CA SER A 144 -24.46 22.19 -11.32
C SER A 144 -23.04 22.57 -10.90
N TRP A 145 -22.71 23.87 -10.93
CA TRP A 145 -21.38 24.35 -10.58
C TRP A 145 -21.41 25.66 -9.82
N GLU A 146 -20.46 25.83 -8.92
CA GLU A 146 -20.33 27.03 -8.08
C GLU A 146 -18.86 27.40 -7.88
N SER A 147 -18.61 28.71 -7.76
CA SER A 147 -17.29 29.22 -7.40
C SER A 147 -17.02 28.94 -5.91
N GLN A 148 -15.87 28.36 -5.62
CA GLN A 148 -15.45 28.00 -4.29
C GLN A 148 -14.17 28.74 -3.91
N SER A 149 -14.18 29.30 -2.71
CA SER A 149 -13.02 29.93 -2.07
C SER A 149 -12.40 29.06 -0.96
N ARG A 150 -12.91 27.83 -0.79
CA ARG A 150 -12.58 26.91 0.31
C ARG A 150 -11.79 25.70 -0.19
N ALA A 151 -11.04 25.10 0.74
CA ALA A 151 -10.25 23.89 0.53
C ALA A 151 -11.10 22.64 0.26
N ALA A 152 -10.65 21.80 -0.69
CA ALA A 152 -11.16 20.44 -0.83
C ALA A 152 -10.48 19.53 0.20
N ASN A 153 -11.27 18.84 1.04
CA ASN A 153 -10.78 18.11 2.21
C ASN A 153 -10.85 16.58 2.06
N GLN A 154 -11.44 16.06 0.98
CA GLN A 154 -11.54 14.62 0.72
C GLN A 154 -10.93 14.26 -0.64
N VAL A 155 -9.99 13.33 -0.62
CA VAL A 155 -9.32 12.73 -1.79
C VAL A 155 -9.77 11.28 -1.92
N PHE A 156 -10.09 10.86 -3.14
CA PHE A 156 -10.20 9.44 -3.44
C PHE A 156 -8.79 8.85 -3.48
N ASP A 157 -8.48 8.03 -2.46
CA ASP A 157 -7.15 7.51 -2.18
C ASP A 157 -6.71 6.52 -3.28
N LEU A 158 -5.95 7.03 -4.24
CA LEU A 158 -5.36 6.28 -5.34
C LEU A 158 -3.83 6.38 -5.19
N PRO A 159 -3.09 5.25 -5.26
CA PRO A 159 -1.65 5.24 -5.03
C PRO A 159 -0.91 6.27 -5.90
N GLY A 160 -0.12 7.15 -5.26
CA GLY A 160 0.70 8.16 -5.93
C GLY A 160 0.04 9.53 -6.15
N MET A 161 -1.17 9.77 -5.66
CA MET A 161 -1.85 11.07 -5.79
C MET A 161 -1.69 11.99 -4.56
N PRO A 162 -1.65 13.32 -4.73
CA PRO A 162 -1.58 14.26 -3.62
C PRO A 162 -2.84 14.18 -2.73
N LEU A 163 -2.60 14.02 -1.42
CA LEU A 163 -3.61 13.83 -0.36
C LEU A 163 -4.45 15.07 -0.03
N SER A 164 -4.15 16.21 -0.64
CA SER A 164 -4.97 17.41 -0.62
C SER A 164 -4.64 18.21 -1.86
N LEU A 165 -5.67 18.74 -2.51
CA LEU A 165 -5.49 19.62 -3.66
C LEU A 165 -5.38 21.09 -3.26
N PHE A 166 -5.87 21.48 -2.08
CA PHE A 166 -5.95 22.87 -1.70
C PHE A 166 -5.99 23.11 -0.20
N ALA A 167 -5.19 24.06 0.26
CA ALA A 167 -5.51 24.90 1.39
C ALA A 167 -5.56 26.35 0.85
N ALA A 168 -6.74 26.90 0.64
CA ALA A 168 -6.87 28.22 0.02
C ALA A 168 -6.23 29.31 0.90
N SER A 169 -5.13 29.89 0.42
CA SER A 169 -4.78 31.29 0.68
C SER A 169 -5.70 32.16 -0.18
N ARG A 170 -6.20 33.28 0.36
CA ARG A 170 -7.09 34.23 -0.34
C ARG A 170 -6.60 34.49 -1.78
N GLY A 171 -7.34 34.06 -2.81
CA GLY A 171 -7.04 34.37 -4.22
C GLY A 171 -7.19 33.24 -5.25
N ALA A 172 -7.28 31.97 -4.85
CA ALA A 172 -7.51 30.87 -5.79
C ALA A 172 -8.99 30.79 -6.21
N ASN A 173 -9.24 30.83 -7.51
CA ASN A 173 -10.56 30.78 -8.13
C ASN A 173 -10.82 29.35 -8.63
N VAL A 174 -11.61 28.58 -7.88
CA VAL A 174 -11.90 27.17 -8.19
C VAL A 174 -13.39 27.02 -8.45
N LEU A 175 -13.75 26.31 -9.50
CA LEU A 175 -15.11 25.86 -9.77
C LEU A 175 -15.30 24.45 -9.22
N ALA A 176 -16.34 24.23 -8.44
CA ALA A 176 -16.70 22.89 -7.97
C ALA A 176 -18.02 22.46 -8.62
N PHE A 177 -18.10 21.17 -8.96
CA PHE A 177 -19.21 20.57 -9.69
C PHE A 177 -20.01 19.63 -8.79
N ARG A 178 -21.31 19.54 -9.04
CA ARG A 178 -22.20 18.51 -8.50
C ARG A 178 -22.98 17.94 -9.66
N CYS A 179 -22.61 16.75 -10.10
CA CYS A 179 -23.23 16.09 -11.25
C CYS A 179 -24.02 14.86 -10.79
N ALA A 180 -25.14 14.57 -11.46
CA ALA A 180 -25.88 13.33 -11.26
C ALA A 180 -25.13 12.11 -11.84
N ALA A 181 -24.34 12.32 -12.89
CA ALA A 181 -23.47 11.31 -13.48
C ALA A 181 -21.99 11.64 -13.29
N GLY A 182 -21.14 10.61 -13.39
CA GLY A 182 -19.70 10.74 -13.21
C GLY A 182 -19.24 10.45 -11.79
N SER A 183 -17.93 10.33 -11.64
CA SER A 183 -17.25 10.06 -10.38
C SER A 183 -16.53 11.32 -9.92
N PRO A 184 -16.88 11.89 -8.75
CA PRO A 184 -16.07 12.93 -8.15
C PRO A 184 -14.72 12.33 -7.77
N TRP A 185 -13.66 13.11 -7.98
CA TRP A 185 -12.29 12.69 -7.68
C TRP A 185 -11.70 13.42 -6.47
N TYR A 186 -12.26 14.58 -6.19
CA TYR A 186 -12.02 15.36 -4.98
C TYR A 186 -13.36 15.89 -4.51
N ILE A 187 -13.60 15.87 -3.20
CA ILE A 187 -14.86 16.36 -2.64
C ILE A 187 -14.56 17.46 -1.61
N THR A 188 -15.17 18.62 -1.79
CA THR A 188 -15.21 19.71 -0.81
C THR A 188 -16.15 19.34 0.34
N SER A 189 -15.99 19.98 1.50
CA SER A 189 -16.76 19.62 2.70
C SER A 189 -18.28 19.71 2.55
N ASP A 190 -18.76 20.43 1.54
CA ASP A 190 -20.17 20.59 1.19
C ASP A 190 -20.66 19.58 0.12
N GLY A 191 -19.80 18.68 -0.34
CA GLY A 191 -20.16 17.63 -1.32
C GLY A 191 -20.02 18.03 -2.78
N ALA A 192 -19.49 19.21 -3.10
CA ALA A 192 -19.10 19.57 -4.47
C ALA A 192 -17.71 18.99 -4.81
N ALA A 193 -17.34 18.98 -6.09
CA ALA A 193 -16.11 18.35 -6.56
C ALA A 193 -15.39 19.21 -7.60
N PRO A 194 -14.16 19.69 -7.34
CA PRO A 194 -13.40 20.47 -8.32
C PRO A 194 -12.85 19.61 -9.47
N VAL A 195 -12.90 18.29 -9.36
CA VAL A 195 -12.53 17.35 -10.41
C VAL A 195 -13.62 16.28 -10.54
N MET A 196 -14.17 16.17 -11.74
CA MET A 196 -15.14 15.14 -12.10
C MET A 196 -14.59 14.27 -13.22
N MET A 197 -14.86 12.96 -13.17
CA MET A 197 -14.55 12.02 -14.24
C MET A 197 -15.80 11.34 -14.76
N PHE A 198 -15.87 11.15 -16.06
CA PHE A 198 -16.98 10.51 -16.73
C PHE A 198 -16.46 9.37 -17.60
N TYR A 199 -17.20 8.26 -17.61
CA TYR A 199 -16.91 7.15 -18.49
C TYR A 199 -17.64 7.36 -19.81
N THR A 200 -16.91 7.21 -20.91
CA THR A 200 -17.51 7.19 -22.24
C THR A 200 -18.11 5.80 -22.51
N PRO A 201 -19.13 5.69 -23.38
CA PRO A 201 -19.82 4.42 -23.66
C PRO A 201 -18.89 3.26 -24.04
N ASN A 202 -17.81 3.53 -24.79
CA ASN A 202 -16.89 2.53 -25.33
C ASN A 202 -15.55 2.47 -24.59
N GLY A 203 -15.46 3.01 -23.38
CA GLY A 203 -14.39 2.67 -22.45
C GLY A 203 -13.25 3.68 -22.28
N GLY A 204 -13.36 4.86 -22.89
CA GLY A 204 -12.48 5.99 -22.61
C GLY A 204 -13.01 6.91 -21.51
N TRP A 205 -12.26 7.98 -21.22
CA TRP A 205 -12.52 8.86 -20.08
C TRP A 205 -12.63 10.34 -20.48
N VAL A 206 -13.52 11.06 -19.79
CA VAL A 206 -13.52 12.53 -19.79
C VAL A 206 -13.29 13.03 -18.37
N LYS A 207 -12.29 13.89 -18.19
CA LYS A 207 -11.96 14.53 -16.92
C LYS A 207 -12.24 16.02 -17.02
N LEU A 208 -13.10 16.53 -16.15
CA LEU A 208 -13.41 17.95 -16.02
C LEU A 208 -12.69 18.52 -14.81
N LEU A 209 -11.88 19.55 -15.03
CA LEU A 209 -11.05 20.24 -14.03
C LEU A 209 -11.55 21.66 -13.82
N GLY A 210 -12.05 21.93 -12.62
CA GLY A 210 -12.60 23.22 -12.22
C GLY A 210 -11.57 24.30 -11.90
N PHE A 211 -10.29 24.11 -12.23
CA PHE A 211 -9.25 25.09 -11.92
C PHE A 211 -9.03 26.10 -13.06
N ASP A 212 -8.84 27.36 -12.69
CA ASP A 212 -8.44 28.43 -13.59
C ASP A 212 -6.90 28.61 -13.58
N TRP A 213 -6.25 28.23 -14.68
CA TRP A 213 -4.80 28.38 -14.90
C TRP A 213 -4.31 29.84 -14.97
N GLY A 214 -5.17 30.83 -14.75
CA GLY A 214 -4.84 32.25 -14.69
C GLY A 214 -4.23 32.70 -13.36
N THR A 215 -4.22 31.84 -12.33
CA THR A 215 -3.63 32.14 -11.02
C THR A 215 -2.32 31.37 -10.81
N SER A 216 -1.23 32.09 -10.52
CA SER A 216 0.15 31.55 -10.49
C SER A 216 0.49 30.71 -9.26
N SER A 217 -0.36 30.72 -8.23
CA SER A 217 -0.10 29.96 -7.00
C SER A 217 -0.54 28.50 -7.16
N ARG A 218 0.44 27.59 -7.26
CA ARG A 218 0.33 26.12 -7.09
C ARG A 218 0.04 25.25 -8.32
N VAL A 219 0.55 25.62 -9.48
CA VAL A 219 0.53 24.78 -10.69
C VAL A 219 1.09 23.35 -10.45
N ALA A 220 2.07 23.18 -9.55
CA ALA A 220 2.73 21.90 -9.26
C ALA A 220 1.85 20.83 -8.59
N ASP A 221 0.86 21.21 -7.77
CA ASP A 221 -0.03 20.23 -7.12
C ASP A 221 -1.03 19.64 -8.15
N TRP A 222 -1.37 20.44 -9.16
CA TRP A 222 -2.33 20.11 -10.22
C TRP A 222 -1.77 19.29 -11.36
N GLU A 223 -0.49 19.54 -11.61
CA GLU A 223 0.33 18.84 -12.58
C GLU A 223 0.19 17.32 -12.44
N THR A 224 0.21 16.79 -11.22
CA THR A 224 0.06 15.35 -10.96
C THR A 224 -1.30 14.75 -11.34
N ILE A 225 -2.36 15.56 -11.43
CA ILE A 225 -3.74 15.10 -11.67
C ILE A 225 -4.10 15.13 -13.15
N LEU A 226 -3.41 15.95 -13.96
CA LEU A 226 -3.70 16.14 -15.38
C LEU A 226 -3.69 14.80 -16.15
N LEU A 227 -2.65 13.98 -15.94
CA LEU A 227 -2.39 12.81 -16.78
C LEU A 227 -2.65 11.46 -16.10
N TYR A 228 -3.13 11.46 -14.84
CA TYR A 228 -3.46 10.22 -14.15
C TYR A 228 -4.73 9.58 -14.73
N VAL A 229 -4.63 8.29 -15.08
CA VAL A 229 -5.75 7.44 -15.52
C VAL A 229 -6.02 6.39 -14.44
N PRO A 230 -7.20 6.35 -13.82
CA PRO A 230 -7.53 5.32 -12.84
C PRO A 230 -7.69 3.95 -13.51
N PRO A 231 -7.43 2.84 -12.78
CA PRO A 231 -7.71 1.50 -13.29
C PRO A 231 -9.18 1.39 -13.69
N GLY A 232 -9.43 0.79 -14.87
CA GLY A 232 -10.76 0.73 -15.46
C GLY A 232 -11.80 0.03 -14.57
N PRO A 233 -13.11 0.24 -14.82
CA PRO A 233 -14.15 -0.49 -14.12
C PRO A 233 -13.98 -2.01 -14.33
N PRO A 234 -14.43 -2.85 -13.38
CA PRO A 234 -14.41 -4.30 -13.54
C PRO A 234 -15.13 -4.68 -14.84
N SER A 235 -14.54 -5.57 -15.63
CA SER A 235 -15.19 -6.12 -16.83
C SER A 235 -16.55 -6.70 -16.44
N ALA A 236 -17.59 -6.39 -17.22
CA ALA A 236 -18.89 -7.01 -17.04
C ALA A 236 -18.74 -8.55 -17.04
N PRO A 237 -19.49 -9.29 -16.22
CA PRO A 237 -19.41 -10.75 -16.17
C PRO A 237 -19.65 -11.32 -17.57
N PHE A 238 -18.78 -12.23 -17.99
CA PHE A 238 -18.91 -12.93 -19.26
C PHE A 238 -20.31 -13.59 -19.36
N PRO A 239 -20.98 -13.53 -20.52
CA PRO A 239 -22.21 -14.29 -20.72
C PRO A 239 -21.93 -15.79 -20.51
N PRO A 240 -22.91 -16.54 -19.96
CA PRO A 240 -22.73 -17.96 -19.69
C PRO A 240 -22.34 -18.72 -20.97
N PRO A 241 -21.42 -19.70 -20.88
CA PRO A 241 -20.99 -20.47 -22.04
C PRO A 241 -22.17 -21.24 -22.66
N PRO A 242 -22.22 -21.38 -23.99
CA PRO A 242 -23.24 -22.19 -24.65
C PRO A 242 -23.15 -23.65 -24.20
N PRO A 243 -24.29 -24.39 -24.21
CA PRO A 243 -24.34 -25.76 -23.74
C PRO A 243 -23.39 -26.68 -24.53
N PRO A 244 -22.82 -27.72 -23.88
CA PRO A 244 -21.86 -28.62 -24.53
C PRO A 244 -22.48 -29.32 -25.74
N GLY A 245 -21.81 -29.24 -26.89
CA GLY A 245 -22.16 -30.00 -28.08
C GLY A 245 -21.94 -31.51 -27.89
N LEU A 246 -22.74 -32.31 -28.59
CA LEU A 246 -22.69 -33.77 -28.56
C LEU A 246 -21.30 -34.32 -28.95
N PRO A 247 -20.85 -35.41 -28.30
CA PRO A 247 -19.56 -36.01 -28.59
C PRO A 247 -19.50 -36.64 -30.00
N PRO A 248 -18.36 -36.57 -30.68
CA PRO A 248 -18.17 -37.19 -31.99
C PRO A 248 -18.10 -38.73 -31.90
N PRO A 249 -18.46 -39.46 -32.98
CA PRO A 249 -18.47 -40.92 -33.00
C PRO A 249 -17.05 -41.53 -32.94
N PRO A 250 -16.90 -42.76 -32.42
CA PRO A 250 -15.61 -43.40 -32.22
C PRO A 250 -14.93 -43.80 -33.53
N SER A 251 -13.61 -43.64 -33.57
CA SER A 251 -12.73 -44.00 -34.69
C SER A 251 -12.36 -45.50 -34.70
N PRO A 252 -12.04 -46.08 -35.87
CA PRO A 252 -11.77 -47.52 -36.02
C PRO A 252 -10.40 -47.96 -35.47
N PRO A 253 -10.22 -49.27 -35.20
CA PRO A 253 -9.07 -49.79 -34.45
C PRO A 253 -7.77 -49.86 -35.29
N PRO A 254 -6.60 -49.72 -34.66
CA PRO A 254 -5.30 -49.74 -35.34
C PRO A 254 -4.75 -51.16 -35.58
N VAL A 255 -3.93 -51.25 -36.62
CA VAL A 255 -3.19 -52.45 -37.11
C VAL A 255 -2.01 -52.80 -36.17
N PRO A 256 -1.66 -54.09 -36.00
CA PRO A 256 -0.64 -54.51 -35.03
C PRO A 256 0.82 -54.20 -35.45
N PRO A 257 1.73 -53.94 -34.50
CA PRO A 257 3.14 -53.68 -34.78
C PRO A 257 3.99 -54.97 -34.86
N SER A 258 5.07 -54.89 -35.63
CA SER A 258 6.14 -55.90 -35.76
C SER A 258 7.16 -55.85 -34.60
N PRO A 259 7.92 -56.93 -34.34
CA PRO A 259 8.66 -57.13 -33.09
C PRO A 259 10.01 -56.42 -33.03
N GLU A 260 10.37 -55.96 -31.82
CA GLU A 260 11.65 -55.30 -31.48
C GLU A 260 12.78 -56.30 -31.11
N PRO A 261 14.06 -55.91 -31.29
CA PRO A 261 15.23 -56.69 -30.87
C PRO A 261 15.60 -56.47 -29.38
N PRO A 262 16.39 -57.38 -28.76
CA PRO A 262 16.55 -57.45 -27.31
C PRO A 262 17.52 -56.42 -26.72
N SER A 263 17.15 -55.86 -25.57
CA SER A 263 17.92 -54.88 -24.80
C SER A 263 18.99 -55.50 -23.89
N PRO A 264 20.10 -54.80 -23.59
CA PRO A 264 21.19 -55.30 -22.74
C PRO A 264 20.90 -55.14 -21.22
N PRO A 265 21.72 -55.77 -20.34
CA PRO A 265 21.43 -55.89 -18.92
C PRO A 265 21.69 -54.60 -18.11
N SER A 266 20.86 -54.37 -17.09
CA SER A 266 20.88 -53.19 -16.22
C SER A 266 22.03 -53.19 -15.20
N PRO A 267 22.60 -52.03 -14.84
CA PRO A 267 23.61 -51.90 -13.79
C PRO A 267 23.01 -51.89 -12.37
N PRO A 268 23.84 -52.03 -11.32
CA PRO A 268 23.40 -52.20 -9.93
C PRO A 268 22.76 -50.94 -9.34
N GLU A 269 21.75 -51.14 -8.50
CA GLU A 269 21.03 -50.07 -7.77
C GLU A 269 21.97 -49.30 -6.82
N MET A 270 21.91 -47.96 -6.90
CA MET A 270 22.56 -47.08 -5.94
C MET A 270 21.64 -46.77 -4.75
N PRO A 271 22.22 -46.53 -3.56
CA PRO A 271 21.46 -46.28 -2.33
C PRO A 271 20.57 -45.02 -2.41
N PRO A 272 19.48 -44.99 -1.62
CA PRO A 272 18.51 -43.89 -1.62
C PRO A 272 19.16 -42.56 -1.20
N MET A 273 18.97 -41.52 -2.02
CA MET A 273 19.44 -40.17 -1.68
C MET A 273 18.53 -39.50 -0.65
N PRO A 274 19.09 -38.64 0.21
CA PRO A 274 18.32 -37.88 1.21
C PRO A 274 17.25 -36.98 0.57
N PRO A 275 16.14 -36.72 1.27
CA PRO A 275 15.12 -35.78 0.82
C PRO A 275 15.70 -34.37 0.63
N SER A 276 15.19 -33.66 -0.37
CA SER A 276 15.55 -32.25 -0.58
C SER A 276 15.11 -31.39 0.61
N PRO A 277 15.90 -30.38 1.01
CA PRO A 277 15.47 -29.45 2.06
C PRO A 277 14.21 -28.68 1.62
N PRO A 278 13.31 -28.35 2.56
CA PRO A 278 12.08 -27.61 2.25
C PRO A 278 12.37 -26.25 1.61
N PRO A 279 11.45 -25.71 0.79
CA PRO A 279 11.49 -24.32 0.35
C PRO A 279 11.53 -23.37 1.56
N ASP A 280 12.31 -22.29 1.45
CA ASP A 280 12.32 -21.25 2.49
C ASP A 280 10.91 -20.64 2.64
N PRO A 281 10.44 -20.43 3.88
CA PRO A 281 9.14 -19.80 4.14
C PRO A 281 9.08 -18.38 3.55
N SER A 282 7.89 -17.98 3.08
CA SER A 282 7.65 -16.61 2.61
C SER A 282 7.89 -15.61 3.76
N PRO A 283 8.47 -14.44 3.49
CA PRO A 283 8.60 -13.41 4.52
C PRO A 283 7.23 -12.94 5.02
N ASP A 284 7.16 -12.70 6.33
CA ASP A 284 6.03 -12.14 7.08
C ASP A 284 5.71 -10.71 6.59
N ALA A 285 6.77 -9.94 6.29
CA ALA A 285 6.70 -8.55 5.83
C ALA A 285 7.98 -8.15 5.09
N ARG A 286 7.98 -6.98 4.45
CA ARG A 286 9.22 -6.39 3.92
C ARG A 286 10.10 -5.81 5.01
N ALA A 287 9.51 -5.28 6.08
CA ALA A 287 10.25 -4.80 7.25
C ALA A 287 9.52 -5.20 8.53
N ILE A 288 10.27 -5.63 9.55
CA ILE A 288 9.75 -5.80 10.90
C ILE A 288 10.39 -4.72 11.79
N LEU A 289 9.57 -3.87 12.40
CA LEU A 289 9.99 -2.96 13.45
C LEU A 289 9.79 -3.65 14.80
N LEU A 290 10.89 -3.83 15.52
CA LEU A 290 10.91 -4.45 16.84
C LEU A 290 10.68 -3.38 17.91
N THR A 291 9.61 -3.54 18.68
CA THR A 291 9.17 -2.58 19.71
C THR A 291 8.93 -3.28 21.05
N ASP A 292 9.22 -2.59 22.15
CA ASP A 292 8.92 -3.02 23.52
C ASP A 292 7.81 -2.14 24.16
N GLU A 293 7.42 -2.47 25.39
CA GLU A 293 6.64 -1.54 26.21
C GLU A 293 7.52 -0.34 26.59
N ALA A 294 7.39 0.73 25.80
CA ALA A 294 8.26 1.89 25.84
C ALA A 294 7.85 2.92 26.92
N LEU A 295 8.83 3.64 27.48
CA LEU A 295 8.60 4.85 28.28
C LEU A 295 8.07 5.99 27.39
N PRO A 296 7.37 7.02 27.91
CA PRO A 296 6.66 8.01 27.10
C PRO A 296 7.51 8.74 26.04
N PHE A 297 8.77 9.06 26.33
CA PHE A 297 9.70 9.71 25.40
C PHE A 297 10.19 8.75 24.30
N ASP A 298 10.30 7.46 24.64
CA ASP A 298 10.71 6.39 23.74
C ASP A 298 9.56 6.02 22.78
N THR A 299 8.30 6.17 23.22
CA THR A 299 7.11 6.03 22.37
C THR A 299 7.09 7.02 21.21
N LEU A 300 7.47 8.29 21.44
CA LEU A 300 7.43 9.34 20.40
C LEU A 300 8.37 9.00 19.24
N ARG A 301 9.64 8.74 19.54
CA ARG A 301 10.66 8.45 18.53
C ARG A 301 10.40 7.14 17.77
N LYS A 302 9.96 6.08 18.48
CA LYS A 302 9.52 4.81 17.87
C LYS A 302 8.34 5.00 16.94
N THR A 303 7.38 5.85 17.32
CA THR A 303 6.24 6.21 16.48
C THR A 303 6.69 6.98 15.23
N GLN A 304 7.59 7.95 15.37
CA GLN A 304 8.13 8.70 14.24
C GLN A 304 8.91 7.81 13.27
N LEU A 305 9.74 6.90 13.78
CA LEU A 305 10.41 5.87 12.99
C LEU A 305 9.38 4.99 12.26
N LEU A 306 8.38 4.45 12.98
CA LEU A 306 7.33 3.63 12.39
C LEU A 306 6.61 4.35 11.25
N LEU A 307 6.15 5.58 11.48
CA LEU A 307 5.48 6.39 10.45
C LEU A 307 6.36 6.58 9.22
N THR A 308 7.65 6.83 9.43
CA THR A 308 8.62 7.01 8.35
C THR A 308 8.83 5.72 7.56
N VAL A 309 8.98 4.60 8.25
CA VAL A 309 9.12 3.26 7.64
C VAL A 309 7.86 2.90 6.85
N LEU A 310 6.66 3.18 7.40
CA LEU A 310 5.38 2.98 6.72
C LEU A 310 5.27 3.84 5.45
N GLN A 311 5.79 5.07 5.48
CA GLN A 311 5.78 5.97 4.34
C GLN A 311 6.75 5.51 3.23
N LEU A 312 7.86 4.89 3.61
CA LEU A 312 8.88 4.37 2.68
C LEU A 312 8.52 3.03 2.06
N VAL A 313 7.94 2.13 2.85
CA VAL A 313 7.75 0.71 2.49
C VAL A 313 6.27 0.39 2.19
N GLY A 314 5.35 1.23 2.66
CA GLY A 314 3.90 1.04 2.55
C GLY A 314 3.32 0.28 3.75
N GLN A 315 2.10 0.63 4.17
CA GLN A 315 1.49 0.09 5.39
C GLN A 315 1.36 -1.44 5.40
N GLY A 316 0.99 -2.07 4.27
CA GLY A 316 0.86 -3.53 4.17
C GLY A 316 2.17 -4.31 4.10
N ASN A 317 3.32 -3.64 4.23
CA ASN A 317 4.64 -4.25 4.09
C ASN A 317 5.50 -4.13 5.36
N VAL A 318 4.95 -3.59 6.44
CA VAL A 318 5.65 -3.34 7.71
C VAL A 318 4.87 -3.98 8.85
N LEU A 319 5.55 -4.76 9.69
CA LEU A 319 4.97 -5.29 10.92
C LEU A 319 5.65 -4.66 12.14
N ASP A 320 4.85 -4.21 13.11
CA ASP A 320 5.31 -3.66 14.39
C ASP A 320 5.00 -4.65 15.54
N ARG A 321 6.04 -5.27 16.10
CA ARG A 321 5.89 -6.36 17.08
C ARG A 321 7.11 -6.55 17.99
N PRO A 322 6.94 -7.17 19.17
CA PRO A 322 8.05 -7.35 20.12
C PRO A 322 9.01 -8.50 19.79
N ASN A 323 8.63 -9.43 18.91
CA ASN A 323 9.44 -10.60 18.58
C ASN A 323 9.84 -10.59 17.11
N PRO A 324 11.05 -11.04 16.76
CA PRO A 324 11.51 -11.13 15.37
C PRO A 324 10.75 -12.20 14.58
N GLY A 325 10.91 -12.19 13.26
CA GLY A 325 10.54 -13.32 12.41
C GLY A 325 11.05 -13.12 11.00
N ILE A 326 10.29 -13.54 9.99
CA ILE A 326 10.87 -13.66 8.67
C ILE A 326 10.68 -12.36 7.91
N ALA A 327 11.68 -11.49 7.93
CA ALA A 327 11.71 -10.29 7.10
C ALA A 327 13.11 -10.05 6.53
N PRO A 328 13.22 -9.42 5.36
CA PRO A 328 14.51 -9.07 4.78
C PRO A 328 15.18 -7.91 5.52
N VAL A 329 14.45 -7.11 6.30
CA VAL A 329 15.01 -6.14 7.23
C VAL A 329 14.28 -6.15 8.57
N HIS A 330 15.04 -6.11 9.65
CA HIS A 330 14.58 -5.83 11.00
C HIS A 330 15.10 -4.47 11.42
N VAL A 331 14.25 -3.65 12.01
CA VAL A 331 14.61 -2.35 12.57
C VAL A 331 14.33 -2.38 14.06
N VAL A 332 15.28 -1.92 14.87
CA VAL A 332 15.16 -1.98 16.33
C VAL A 332 15.95 -0.83 16.96
N TYR A 333 15.51 -0.32 18.09
CA TYR A 333 16.34 0.58 18.90
C TYR A 333 17.30 -0.23 19.76
N ASP A 334 18.51 0.28 20.02
CA ASP A 334 19.50 -0.36 20.90
C ASP A 334 18.90 -0.78 22.26
N ASN A 335 18.18 0.14 22.91
CA ASN A 335 17.51 -0.10 24.19
C ASN A 335 16.44 -1.21 24.14
N THR A 336 15.87 -1.46 22.97
CA THR A 336 14.85 -2.47 22.71
C THR A 336 15.50 -3.81 22.41
N LEU A 337 16.61 -3.78 21.65
CA LEU A 337 17.40 -4.96 21.33
C LEU A 337 17.97 -5.62 22.58
N VAL A 338 18.42 -4.83 23.56
CA VAL A 338 18.89 -5.31 24.86
C VAL A 338 17.81 -6.12 25.58
N LYS A 339 16.55 -5.68 25.51
CA LYS A 339 15.39 -6.29 26.20
C LYS A 339 14.79 -7.50 25.47
N LEU A 340 15.20 -7.77 24.22
CA LEU A 340 14.76 -8.98 23.53
C LEU A 340 15.19 -10.23 24.31
N SER A 341 14.33 -11.25 24.28
CA SER A 341 14.67 -12.57 24.82
C SER A 341 15.89 -13.17 24.12
N ASP A 342 16.57 -14.09 24.80
CA ASP A 342 17.73 -14.77 24.22
C ASP A 342 17.35 -15.57 22.96
N ASP A 343 16.15 -16.17 22.94
CA ASP A 343 15.60 -16.85 21.77
C ASP A 343 15.41 -15.90 20.58
N ALA A 344 14.89 -14.69 20.84
CA ALA A 344 14.72 -13.68 19.80
C ALA A 344 16.07 -13.20 19.24
N LYS A 345 17.06 -12.99 20.11
CA LYS A 345 18.43 -12.63 19.71
C LYS A 345 19.09 -13.76 18.92
N ALA A 346 18.97 -15.00 19.38
CA ALA A 346 19.49 -16.18 18.68
C ALA A 346 18.87 -16.33 17.29
N PHE A 347 17.55 -16.14 17.18
CA PHE A 347 16.85 -16.15 15.89
C PHE A 347 17.39 -15.06 14.95
N LEU A 348 17.54 -13.82 15.43
CA LEU A 348 18.10 -12.73 14.62
C LEU A 348 19.52 -13.04 14.16
N ASN A 349 20.37 -13.54 15.06
CA ASN A 349 21.76 -13.91 14.77
C ASN A 349 21.84 -15.03 13.72
N GLU A 350 20.97 -16.02 13.80
CA GLU A 350 20.86 -17.08 12.79
C GLU A 350 20.50 -16.50 11.40
N LYS A 351 19.43 -15.69 11.33
CA LYS A 351 19.00 -15.09 10.05
C LYS A 351 20.02 -14.12 9.48
N LEU A 352 20.72 -13.37 10.35
CA LEU A 352 21.83 -12.50 9.97
C LEU A 352 22.99 -13.31 9.41
N GLY A 353 23.44 -14.35 10.12
CA GLY A 353 24.54 -15.21 9.68
C GLY A 353 24.29 -15.84 8.30
N LEU A 354 23.04 -16.24 8.03
CA LEU A 354 22.61 -16.80 6.75
C LEU A 354 22.41 -15.75 5.64
N GLY A 355 22.43 -14.45 5.96
CA GLY A 355 22.16 -13.36 5.02
C GLY A 355 20.70 -13.28 4.58
N LYS A 356 19.78 -13.77 5.42
CA LYS A 356 18.33 -13.73 5.18
C LYS A 356 17.68 -12.44 5.66
N THR A 357 18.36 -11.69 6.53
CA THR A 357 17.93 -10.36 7.00
C THR A 357 19.10 -9.39 7.08
N VAL A 358 18.77 -8.10 7.00
CA VAL A 358 19.58 -7.01 7.53
C VAL A 358 19.01 -6.60 8.90
N LEU A 359 19.85 -6.23 9.86
CA LEU A 359 19.42 -5.67 11.14
C LEU A 359 19.86 -4.21 11.24
N SER A 360 18.91 -3.29 11.26
CA SER A 360 19.13 -1.86 11.46
C SER A 360 18.88 -1.51 12.92
N ILE A 361 19.93 -1.10 13.63
CA ILE A 361 19.90 -0.69 15.03
C ILE A 361 19.96 0.84 15.08
N VAL A 362 18.89 1.46 15.57
CA VAL A 362 18.86 2.87 15.88
C VAL A 362 19.52 3.08 17.24
N VAL A 363 20.64 3.78 17.24
CA VAL A 363 21.45 4.02 18.44
C VAL A 363 21.00 5.32 19.08
N THR A 364 20.61 5.25 20.34
CA THR A 364 20.12 6.41 21.08
C THR A 364 21.21 7.02 21.97
N GLU A 365 20.92 8.12 22.64
CA GLU A 365 21.87 8.71 23.59
C GLU A 365 21.89 8.02 24.96
N GLU A 366 20.82 7.30 25.33
CA GLU A 366 20.65 6.82 26.71
C GLU A 366 21.52 5.62 27.06
N ASP A 367 21.79 4.71 26.11
CA ASP A 367 22.65 3.56 26.38
C ASP A 367 24.11 4.01 26.59
N SER A 368 24.90 3.30 27.39
CA SER A 368 26.33 3.65 27.51
C SER A 368 27.15 3.11 26.32
N ALA A 369 28.32 3.69 26.05
CA ALA A 369 29.23 3.17 25.02
C ALA A 369 29.71 1.71 25.29
N PRO A 370 30.01 1.33 26.55
CA PRO A 370 30.23 -0.08 26.90
C PRO A 370 29.04 -0.98 26.58
N ASP A 371 27.81 -0.55 26.88
CA ASP A 371 26.61 -1.35 26.60
C ASP A 371 26.38 -1.52 25.10
N LEU A 372 26.58 -0.46 24.30
CA LEU A 372 26.54 -0.55 22.85
C LEU A 372 27.60 -1.52 22.32
N SER A 373 28.82 -1.47 22.85
CA SER A 373 29.91 -2.39 22.45
C SER A 373 29.54 -3.85 22.74
N ALA A 374 29.01 -4.13 23.93
CA ALA A 374 28.56 -5.45 24.33
C ALA A 374 27.40 -5.95 23.45
N LEU A 375 26.42 -5.07 23.18
CA LEU A 375 25.27 -5.34 22.33
C LEU A 375 25.70 -5.68 20.90
N VAL A 376 26.52 -4.84 20.28
CA VAL A 376 27.00 -5.05 18.91
C VAL A 376 27.85 -6.31 18.83
N SER A 377 28.77 -6.53 19.78
CA SER A 377 29.61 -7.75 19.82
C SER A 377 28.78 -9.03 19.90
N SER A 378 27.71 -9.02 20.71
CA SER A 378 26.78 -10.13 20.86
C SER A 378 26.03 -10.45 19.56
N VAL A 379 25.61 -9.43 18.81
CA VAL A 379 24.88 -9.60 17.55
C VAL A 379 25.80 -10.05 16.40
N VAL A 380 26.99 -9.47 16.31
CA VAL A 380 27.93 -9.76 15.21
C VAL A 380 28.73 -11.04 15.43
N GLY A 381 28.80 -11.52 16.67
CA GLY A 381 29.50 -12.76 17.05
C GLY A 381 31.02 -12.62 17.13
N TYR A 382 31.55 -11.40 17.21
CA TYR A 382 32.97 -11.10 17.42
C TYR A 382 33.12 -9.76 18.15
N ASP A 383 34.27 -9.55 18.79
CA ASP A 383 34.50 -8.36 19.60
C ASP A 383 34.52 -7.08 18.75
N VAL A 384 33.63 -6.14 19.07
CA VAL A 384 33.56 -4.80 18.49
C VAL A 384 33.49 -3.79 19.62
N THR A 385 34.45 -2.89 19.64
CA THR A 385 34.45 -1.74 20.55
C THR A 385 33.87 -0.55 19.82
N CYS A 386 32.76 -0.02 20.32
CA CYS A 386 32.11 1.17 19.80
C CYS A 386 32.14 2.29 20.86
N ALA A 387 32.64 3.45 20.47
CA ALA A 387 32.43 4.69 21.19
C ALA A 387 31.25 5.44 20.56
N LYS A 388 30.52 6.20 21.39
CA LYS A 388 29.49 7.12 20.90
C LYS A 388 29.51 8.44 21.64
N ARG A 389 29.08 9.50 20.98
CA ARG A 389 28.83 10.81 21.60
C ARG A 389 27.68 11.54 20.91
N VAL A 390 26.91 12.29 21.67
CA VAL A 390 25.90 13.20 21.12
C VAL A 390 26.59 14.39 20.47
N MET A 391 26.18 14.74 19.26
CA MET A 391 26.72 15.86 18.52
C MET A 391 25.93 17.12 18.84
N ALA A 392 26.63 18.19 19.23
CA ALA A 392 26.03 19.50 19.42
C ALA A 392 26.13 20.41 18.19
N ARG A 393 27.17 20.20 17.36
CA ARG A 393 27.48 20.97 16.15
C ARG A 393 28.26 20.09 15.17
N GLY A 394 28.18 20.41 13.88
CA GLY A 394 28.94 19.75 12.82
C GLY A 394 28.16 19.68 11.51
N THR A 395 28.84 19.19 10.48
CA THR A 395 28.25 18.80 9.20
C THR A 395 28.56 17.34 8.94
N LEU A 396 27.74 16.68 8.14
CA LEU A 396 27.86 15.26 7.85
C LEU A 396 27.96 15.05 6.35
N THR A 397 28.74 14.05 5.94
CA THR A 397 28.96 13.76 4.52
C THR A 397 28.74 12.30 4.20
N ALA A 398 27.83 11.99 3.26
CA ALA A 398 27.69 10.63 2.74
C ALA A 398 28.93 10.20 1.95
N VAL A 399 29.37 8.96 2.14
CA VAL A 399 30.46 8.37 1.37
C VAL A 399 30.05 8.29 -0.12
N PRO A 400 30.88 8.73 -1.09
CA PRO A 400 30.47 8.83 -2.50
C PRO A 400 29.92 7.53 -3.12
N GLU A 401 30.41 6.38 -2.68
CA GLU A 401 30.01 5.05 -3.16
C GLU A 401 28.75 4.49 -2.45
N SER A 402 28.17 5.25 -1.52
CA SER A 402 26.96 4.83 -0.83
C SER A 402 25.75 4.82 -1.77
N ASN A 403 25.03 3.72 -1.74
CA ASN A 403 23.85 3.47 -2.53
C ASN A 403 22.59 3.72 -1.70
N PHE A 404 21.86 4.76 -2.07
CA PHE A 404 20.54 5.10 -1.52
C PHE A 404 19.40 4.78 -2.51
N THR A 405 19.70 4.17 -3.66
CA THR A 405 18.70 3.86 -4.69
C THR A 405 17.85 2.66 -4.28
N GLY A 406 16.56 2.70 -4.60
CA GLY A 406 15.62 1.60 -4.36
C GLY A 406 14.50 1.88 -3.36
N VAL A 407 14.56 2.99 -2.63
CA VAL A 407 13.47 3.48 -1.78
C VAL A 407 13.16 4.92 -2.23
N LEU A 408 11.97 5.14 -2.80
CA LEU A 408 11.43 6.43 -3.28
C LEU A 408 12.05 7.10 -4.53
N GLY A 409 12.91 6.44 -5.30
CA GLY A 409 13.43 7.02 -6.56
C GLY A 409 14.18 8.35 -6.37
N ILE A 410 14.72 8.59 -5.17
CA ILE A 410 15.33 9.88 -4.83
C ILE A 410 16.70 9.99 -5.52
N PRO A 411 16.98 11.11 -6.24
CA PRO A 411 18.28 11.32 -6.88
C PRO A 411 19.42 11.28 -5.84
N ARG A 412 20.63 10.91 -6.28
CA ARG A 412 21.87 11.03 -5.49
C ARG A 412 21.89 12.40 -4.78
N TYR A 413 21.89 12.41 -3.45
CA TYR A 413 22.01 13.66 -2.71
C TYR A 413 23.42 14.24 -2.86
N PRO A 414 23.58 15.57 -2.78
CA PRO A 414 24.89 16.14 -2.49
C PRO A 414 25.37 15.60 -1.15
N ALA A 415 26.67 15.37 -1.07
CA ALA A 415 27.27 14.64 0.03
C ALA A 415 26.97 15.27 1.41
N ALA A 416 26.84 16.60 1.50
CA ALA A 416 26.65 17.33 2.76
C ALA A 416 25.21 17.32 3.32
N MET A 417 25.11 17.14 4.63
CA MET A 417 23.90 17.17 5.46
C MET A 417 24.13 18.04 6.71
N SER A 418 23.05 18.67 7.21
CA SER A 418 23.10 19.37 8.49
C SER A 418 22.78 18.42 9.64
N LEU A 419 23.44 18.65 10.77
CA LEU A 419 23.12 17.97 12.01
C LEU A 419 21.67 18.26 12.43
N VAL A 420 21.01 17.26 13.01
CA VAL A 420 19.74 17.41 13.73
C VAL A 420 20.01 17.19 15.22
N ALA A 421 19.22 17.80 16.10
CA ALA A 421 19.34 17.54 17.54
C ALA A 421 19.23 16.03 17.84
N ASN A 422 20.00 15.58 18.83
CA ASN A 422 20.13 14.17 19.24
C ASN A 422 20.80 13.24 18.21
N THR A 423 21.54 13.81 17.24
CA THR A 423 22.40 13.00 16.36
C THR A 423 23.58 12.44 17.16
N VAL A 424 23.80 11.13 17.07
CA VAL A 424 24.88 10.39 17.73
C VAL A 424 25.98 10.08 16.72
N ALA A 425 27.20 10.53 17.00
CA ALA A 425 28.40 10.07 16.30
C ALA A 425 28.86 8.73 16.90
N LEU A 426 29.23 7.80 16.02
CA LEU A 426 29.73 6.47 16.35
C LEU A 426 31.17 6.32 15.87
N ASN A 427 31.99 5.61 16.63
CA ASN A 427 33.32 5.16 16.22
C ASN A 427 33.49 3.71 16.67
N CYS A 428 33.45 2.77 15.72
CA CYS A 428 33.58 1.35 16.01
C CYS A 428 34.90 0.78 15.47
N SER A 429 35.51 -0.15 16.20
CA SER A 429 36.77 -0.82 15.84
C SER A 429 36.69 -1.65 14.56
N SER A 430 35.48 -1.96 14.09
CA SER A 430 35.20 -2.72 12.87
C SER A 430 34.00 -2.12 12.12
N GLY A 431 33.88 -2.50 10.85
CA GLY A 431 32.81 -2.10 9.96
C GLY A 431 33.19 -0.93 9.06
N ARG A 432 32.21 -0.42 8.33
CA ARG A 432 32.39 0.60 7.30
C ARG A 432 31.50 1.77 7.58
N ARG A 433 32.06 2.96 7.39
CA ARG A 433 31.37 4.24 7.59
C ARG A 433 30.59 4.59 6.33
N VAL A 434 29.31 4.94 6.48
CA VAL A 434 28.41 5.27 5.37
C VAL A 434 28.12 6.78 5.32
N VAL A 435 27.89 7.39 6.48
CA VAL A 435 27.69 8.85 6.63
C VAL A 435 28.69 9.38 7.64
N LEU A 436 29.71 10.09 7.16
CA LEU A 436 30.85 10.60 7.91
C LEU A 436 30.50 11.85 8.71
N VAL A 437 31.22 12.07 9.81
CA VAL A 437 31.26 13.36 10.50
C VAL A 437 32.38 14.20 9.88
N ASP A 438 32.05 15.38 9.35
CA ASP A 438 33.05 16.24 8.72
C ASP A 438 34.09 16.72 9.74
N GLY A 439 35.37 16.65 9.37
CA GLY A 439 36.48 16.96 10.26
C GLY A 439 36.86 15.81 11.22
N SER A 440 36.27 14.63 11.06
CA SER A 440 36.67 13.42 11.78
C SER A 440 37.03 12.28 10.84
N ASP A 441 38.21 11.70 11.05
CA ASP A 441 38.68 10.55 10.27
C ASP A 441 38.21 9.21 10.84
N THR A 442 37.46 9.21 11.95
CA THR A 442 37.08 7.99 12.67
C THR A 442 35.60 7.90 12.99
N GLU A 443 34.87 9.02 12.98
CA GLU A 443 33.47 9.05 13.37
C GLU A 443 32.51 9.03 12.17
N ALA A 444 31.36 8.39 12.36
CA ALA A 444 30.26 8.37 11.42
C ALA A 444 28.91 8.27 12.13
N VAL A 445 27.85 8.74 11.49
CA VAL A 445 26.47 8.64 11.98
C VAL A 445 25.78 7.37 11.48
N ILE A 446 26.20 6.83 10.32
CA ILE A 446 25.70 5.55 9.82
C ILE A 446 26.89 4.61 9.59
N TRP A 447 26.79 3.41 10.14
CA TRP A 447 27.84 2.38 10.12
C TRP A 447 27.29 1.03 9.63
N GLU A 448 28.07 0.28 8.85
CA GLU A 448 27.75 -1.06 8.36
C GLU A 448 28.77 -2.10 8.85
N LEU A 449 28.30 -3.12 9.57
CA LEU A 449 29.09 -4.28 10.00
C LEU A 449 28.63 -5.53 9.25
N SER A 450 29.58 -6.39 8.86
CA SER A 450 29.27 -7.64 8.17
C SER A 450 29.17 -8.78 9.18
N VAL A 451 28.10 -9.58 9.10
CA VAL A 451 27.86 -10.72 9.99
C VAL A 451 27.51 -11.93 9.16
N GLY A 452 28.44 -12.89 9.02
CA GLY A 452 28.30 -13.98 8.07
C GLY A 452 28.02 -13.47 6.66
N ARG A 453 26.84 -13.78 6.12
CA ARG A 453 26.35 -13.24 4.83
C ARG A 453 25.48 -11.98 4.96
N GLY A 454 24.99 -11.67 6.16
CA GLY A 454 24.13 -10.53 6.45
C GLY A 454 24.90 -9.25 6.81
N VAL A 455 24.14 -8.27 7.29
CA VAL A 455 24.61 -6.91 7.62
C VAL A 455 23.91 -6.41 8.86
N VAL A 456 24.66 -5.78 9.76
CA VAL A 456 24.14 -4.94 10.83
C VAL A 456 24.41 -3.49 10.48
N ARG A 457 23.39 -2.63 10.56
CA ARG A 457 23.52 -1.18 10.41
C ARG A 457 23.35 -0.50 11.74
N LEU A 458 24.24 0.43 12.06
CA LEU A 458 24.06 1.33 13.20
C LEU A 458 23.65 2.70 12.66
N ILE A 459 22.58 3.27 13.22
CA ILE A 459 22.00 4.55 12.78
C ILE A 459 21.96 5.49 13.99
N GLY A 460 22.84 6.49 13.99
CA GLY A 460 22.94 7.51 15.03
C GLY A 460 21.93 8.65 14.88
N TYR A 461 20.75 8.40 14.33
CA TYR A 461 19.64 9.36 14.28
C TYR A 461 18.45 8.73 14.98
N ASP A 462 18.03 9.31 16.10
CA ASP A 462 17.05 8.70 17.01
C ASP A 462 15.59 8.89 16.58
N PHE A 463 15.32 9.70 15.54
CA PHE A 463 14.01 10.08 15.01
C PHE A 463 13.14 10.95 15.93
N THR A 464 13.63 11.42 17.08
CA THR A 464 12.86 12.26 18.03
C THR A 464 12.35 13.56 17.39
N ASN A 465 13.09 14.09 16.43
CA ASN A 465 12.75 15.30 15.68
C ASN A 465 11.97 15.01 14.39
N GLY A 466 11.38 13.82 14.26
CA GLY A 466 10.64 13.36 13.09
C GLY A 466 11.49 12.44 12.21
N GLY A 467 10.94 12.08 11.06
CA GLY A 467 11.67 11.36 10.02
C GLY A 467 11.37 11.96 8.66
N TYR A 468 11.60 11.18 7.61
CA TYR A 468 11.32 11.62 6.25
C TYR A 468 9.82 11.85 6.04
N ASP A 469 9.44 13.08 5.67
CA ASP A 469 8.05 13.52 5.57
C ASP A 469 7.39 13.24 4.21
N GLY A 470 8.12 12.67 3.24
CA GLY A 470 7.60 12.36 1.91
C GLY A 470 7.45 13.55 0.97
N THR A 471 7.86 14.75 1.37
CA THR A 471 7.60 15.99 0.60
C THR A 471 8.69 16.32 -0.42
N ALA A 472 9.62 15.40 -0.71
CA ALA A 472 10.69 15.67 -1.67
C ALA A 472 10.11 15.93 -3.08
N PRO A 473 10.37 17.09 -3.70
CA PRO A 473 9.95 17.33 -5.07
C PRO A 473 10.71 16.38 -6.02
N PRO A 474 10.07 15.79 -7.04
CA PRO A 474 10.68 14.75 -7.88
C PRO A 474 11.93 15.19 -8.66
N ASN A 475 12.31 16.47 -8.67
CA ASN A 475 13.48 17.01 -9.38
C ASN A 475 14.24 18.11 -8.60
N ARG A 476 14.08 18.22 -7.27
CA ARG A 476 14.87 19.17 -6.46
C ARG A 476 15.61 18.44 -5.35
N GLU A 477 16.82 18.91 -5.07
CA GLU A 477 17.57 18.46 -3.91
C GLU A 477 16.72 18.63 -2.64
N LEU A 478 16.73 17.62 -1.76
CA LEU A 478 16.12 17.76 -0.45
C LEU A 478 16.71 18.97 0.29
N PRO A 479 15.89 19.75 1.01
CA PRO A 479 16.39 20.77 1.94
C PRO A 479 17.45 20.16 2.87
N LEU A 480 18.51 20.90 3.17
CA LEU A 480 19.64 20.41 3.96
C LEU A 480 19.20 19.75 5.29
N ALA A 481 18.19 20.32 5.95
CA ALA A 481 17.59 19.83 7.18
C ALA A 481 16.87 18.47 7.06
N GLN A 482 16.39 18.11 5.87
CA GLN A 482 15.66 16.86 5.60
C GLN A 482 16.57 15.72 5.10
N ARG A 483 17.83 16.02 4.74
CA ARG A 483 18.75 15.00 4.17
C ARG A 483 19.14 13.92 5.16
N LEU A 484 19.48 14.29 6.40
CA LEU A 484 19.84 13.31 7.44
C LEU A 484 18.63 12.43 7.85
N PRO A 485 17.44 13.00 8.14
CA PRO A 485 16.23 12.20 8.37
C PRO A 485 15.91 11.24 7.21
N ALA A 486 15.97 11.71 5.97
CA ALA A 486 15.77 10.87 4.77
C ALA A 486 16.78 9.73 4.68
N THR A 487 18.06 10.05 4.82
CA THR A 487 19.14 9.06 4.71
C THR A 487 19.05 8.00 5.80
N SER A 488 18.78 8.43 7.03
CA SER A 488 18.62 7.53 8.18
C SER A 488 17.41 6.61 8.02
N ALA A 489 16.32 7.14 7.48
CA ALA A 489 15.12 6.36 7.21
C ALA A 489 15.33 5.31 6.11
N ILE A 490 16.03 5.68 5.02
CA ILE A 490 16.44 4.72 3.98
C ILE A 490 17.35 3.65 4.59
N ALA A 491 18.36 4.05 5.38
CA ALA A 491 19.25 3.11 6.04
C ALA A 491 18.50 2.12 6.94
N ALA A 492 17.43 2.56 7.60
CA ALA A 492 16.60 1.70 8.43
C ALA A 492 15.94 0.58 7.61
N VAL A 493 15.40 0.87 6.42
CA VAL A 493 14.55 -0.06 5.66
C VAL A 493 15.22 -0.74 4.47
N LEU A 494 16.43 -0.33 4.09
CA LEU A 494 17.10 -0.85 2.90
C LEU A 494 17.46 -2.33 3.08
N THR A 495 17.05 -3.19 2.16
CA THR A 495 17.28 -4.65 2.23
C THR A 495 18.66 -5.07 1.71
N THR A 496 19.44 -4.14 1.15
CA THR A 496 20.75 -4.38 0.53
C THR A 496 21.83 -3.54 1.16
N ARG A 497 23.11 -3.96 1.11
CA ARG A 497 24.25 -3.15 1.57
C ARG A 497 24.21 -1.73 0.97
N MET A 498 24.47 -0.73 1.80
CA MET A 498 24.61 0.67 1.38
C MET A 498 25.96 0.88 0.70
N LEU A 499 27.00 0.14 1.07
CA LEU A 499 28.28 0.20 0.38
C LEU A 499 28.54 -1.06 -0.46
N PRO A 500 29.14 -0.94 -1.66
CA PRO A 500 29.51 -2.10 -2.48
C PRO A 500 30.45 -3.03 -1.70
N ALA A 501 30.39 -4.33 -1.96
CA ALA A 501 31.28 -5.29 -1.33
C ALA A 501 32.75 -4.85 -1.50
N ALA A 502 33.57 -5.00 -0.45
CA ALA A 502 34.97 -4.66 -0.54
C ALA A 502 35.61 -5.44 -1.70
N PRO A 503 36.48 -4.82 -2.52
CA PRO A 503 37.23 -5.56 -3.52
C PRO A 503 37.99 -6.69 -2.81
N ALA A 504 37.82 -7.92 -3.29
CA ALA A 504 38.55 -9.06 -2.75
C ALA A 504 40.05 -8.74 -2.79
N THR A 505 40.68 -8.72 -1.62
CA THR A 505 42.12 -8.51 -1.52
C THR A 505 42.82 -9.56 -2.38
N PRO A 506 43.71 -9.18 -3.32
CA PRO A 506 44.45 -10.15 -4.12
C PRO A 506 45.31 -10.98 -3.16
N GLY A 507 44.92 -12.22 -2.87
CA GLY A 507 45.66 -13.11 -1.98
C GLY A 507 44.82 -14.06 -1.12
N ALA A 508 43.52 -13.83 -0.95
CA ALA A 508 42.67 -14.79 -0.24
C ALA A 508 42.24 -15.92 -1.19
N THR A 509 42.93 -17.07 -1.12
CA THR A 509 42.54 -18.29 -1.83
C THR A 509 41.10 -18.68 -1.47
N PRO A 510 40.18 -18.82 -2.45
CA PRO A 510 38.83 -19.30 -2.18
C PRO A 510 38.90 -20.78 -1.80
N VAL A 511 38.30 -21.16 -0.67
CA VAL A 511 38.00 -22.56 -0.39
C VAL A 511 36.97 -23.02 -1.43
N ARG A 512 37.46 -23.79 -2.40
CA ARG A 512 36.75 -24.23 -3.60
C ARG A 512 35.68 -25.26 -3.19
N SER A 513 34.42 -24.85 -3.20
CA SER A 513 33.31 -25.83 -3.22
C SER A 513 33.25 -26.49 -4.61
N PRO A 514 32.91 -27.79 -4.72
CA PRO A 514 32.86 -28.48 -6.00
C PRO A 514 31.75 -27.93 -6.91
N PRO A 515 31.87 -28.05 -8.25
CA PRO A 515 30.89 -27.50 -9.18
C PRO A 515 29.59 -28.31 -9.16
N PRO A 516 28.42 -27.67 -9.35
CA PRO A 516 27.16 -28.40 -9.52
C PRO A 516 27.16 -29.14 -10.87
N ALA A 517 26.81 -30.43 -10.83
CA ALA A 517 26.70 -31.27 -12.02
C ALA A 517 25.46 -30.91 -12.87
N LYS A 518 25.58 -31.14 -14.18
CA LYS A 518 24.59 -30.81 -15.21
C LYS A 518 23.25 -31.53 -14.98
N ARG A 519 22.17 -30.78 -15.22
CA ARG A 519 20.76 -31.14 -15.06
C ARG A 519 20.31 -32.20 -16.09
N PRO A 520 19.72 -33.33 -15.68
CA PRO A 520 18.98 -34.24 -16.57
C PRO A 520 17.47 -33.88 -16.66
N PRO A 521 16.72 -34.48 -17.61
CA PRO A 521 15.33 -34.12 -17.91
C PRO A 521 14.35 -34.60 -16.83
N SER A 522 13.23 -33.89 -16.69
CA SER A 522 12.16 -34.14 -15.73
C SER A 522 11.40 -35.46 -15.99
N PRO A 523 11.06 -36.26 -14.95
CA PRO A 523 10.07 -37.34 -15.04
C PRO A 523 8.62 -36.82 -14.85
N PRO A 524 7.59 -37.65 -15.11
CA PRO A 524 6.19 -37.24 -15.12
C PRO A 524 5.64 -36.97 -13.71
N ALA A 525 4.69 -36.04 -13.62
CA ALA A 525 4.11 -35.56 -12.37
C ALA A 525 3.31 -36.65 -11.62
N ALA A 526 3.71 -36.95 -10.38
CA ALA A 526 2.87 -37.61 -9.39
C ALA A 526 2.03 -36.55 -8.63
N GLY A 527 0.79 -36.91 -8.28
CA GLY A 527 -0.30 -36.02 -7.89
C GLY A 527 0.03 -35.01 -6.79
N ARG A 528 -0.42 -33.77 -7.01
CA ARG A 528 -0.31 -32.65 -6.04
C ARG A 528 -1.07 -32.99 -4.74
N PRO A 529 -0.50 -32.68 -3.55
CA PRO A 529 -1.29 -32.56 -2.34
C PRO A 529 -2.34 -31.45 -2.51
N PRO A 530 -3.47 -31.51 -1.78
CA PRO A 530 -4.45 -30.43 -1.80
C PRO A 530 -3.77 -29.10 -1.42
N PRO A 531 -4.11 -27.99 -2.09
CA PRO A 531 -3.54 -26.69 -1.78
C PRO A 531 -3.76 -26.33 -0.32
N ALA A 532 -2.74 -25.81 0.35
CA ALA A 532 -2.90 -25.18 1.65
C ALA A 532 -3.96 -24.06 1.54
N PRO A 533 -4.87 -23.89 2.52
CA PRO A 533 -5.80 -22.78 2.50
C PRO A 533 -5.03 -21.46 2.34
N PHE A 534 -5.56 -20.56 1.51
CA PHE A 534 -4.97 -19.26 1.18
C PHE A 534 -3.60 -19.28 0.50
N GLY A 535 -3.18 -20.42 -0.08
CA GLY A 535 -1.88 -20.50 -0.76
C GLY A 535 -0.68 -20.31 0.18
N GLY A 536 -0.85 -20.60 1.48
CA GLY A 536 0.20 -20.53 2.49
C GLY A 536 0.43 -19.16 3.14
N LYS A 537 -0.40 -18.16 2.85
CA LYS A 537 -0.37 -16.84 3.52
C LYS A 537 -1.52 -16.70 4.50
N ILE A 538 -1.21 -16.35 5.75
CA ILE A 538 -2.23 -16.09 6.78
C ILE A 538 -2.76 -14.67 6.59
N PRO A 539 -4.09 -14.47 6.55
CA PRO A 539 -4.67 -13.14 6.41
C PRO A 539 -4.54 -12.30 7.69
N ASP A 540 -4.24 -11.01 7.54
CA ASP A 540 -4.17 -10.06 8.67
C ASP A 540 -5.55 -9.77 9.28
N VAL A 541 -6.60 -9.81 8.46
CA VAL A 541 -7.98 -9.61 8.91
C VAL A 541 -8.87 -10.70 8.31
N VAL A 542 -9.56 -11.42 9.17
CA VAL A 542 -10.61 -12.36 8.78
C VAL A 542 -11.97 -11.72 9.06
N LEU A 543 -12.76 -11.53 8.01
CA LEU A 543 -14.18 -11.19 8.15
C LEU A 543 -14.97 -12.50 8.11
N LEU A 544 -15.56 -12.89 9.24
CA LEU A 544 -16.27 -14.16 9.35
C LEU A 544 -17.50 -14.16 8.45
N ALA A 545 -17.61 -15.18 7.62
CA ALA A 545 -18.69 -15.35 6.65
C ALA A 545 -19.91 -16.02 7.28
N ASP A 546 -21.11 -15.61 6.88
CA ASP A 546 -22.31 -16.28 7.31
C ASP A 546 -22.46 -17.65 6.63
N PRO A 547 -22.96 -18.66 7.34
CA PRO A 547 -23.34 -19.93 6.71
C PRO A 547 -24.59 -19.81 5.82
N ALA A 548 -25.39 -18.76 6.03
CA ALA A 548 -26.55 -18.40 5.22
C ALA A 548 -26.74 -16.87 5.21
N PRO A 549 -27.32 -16.28 4.15
CA PRO A 549 -27.52 -14.83 4.08
C PRO A 549 -28.24 -14.27 5.31
N GLN A 550 -27.69 -13.21 5.91
CA GLN A 550 -28.28 -12.54 7.06
C GLN A 550 -28.80 -11.14 6.69
N PRO A 551 -29.72 -10.55 7.47
CA PRO A 551 -30.28 -9.22 7.19
C PRO A 551 -29.25 -8.08 7.15
N ASP A 552 -28.03 -8.32 7.63
CA ASP A 552 -26.93 -7.38 7.70
C ASP A 552 -25.84 -7.62 6.64
N ASN A 553 -26.09 -8.42 5.61
CA ASN A 553 -25.16 -8.64 4.50
C ASN A 553 -24.66 -7.34 3.85
N ASP A 554 -25.56 -6.40 3.55
CA ASP A 554 -25.19 -5.10 2.97
C ASP A 554 -24.24 -4.30 3.89
N ASN A 555 -24.38 -4.48 5.20
CA ASN A 555 -23.54 -3.84 6.20
C ASN A 555 -22.15 -4.49 6.25
N LYS A 556 -22.09 -5.81 6.10
CA LYS A 556 -20.83 -6.57 6.00
C LYS A 556 -20.03 -6.18 4.76
N GLU A 557 -20.70 -5.97 3.63
CA GLU A 557 -20.04 -5.46 2.42
C GLU A 557 -19.48 -4.05 2.62
N LYS A 558 -20.26 -3.15 3.24
CA LYS A 558 -19.83 -1.79 3.58
C LYS A 558 -18.66 -1.76 4.57
N LEU A 559 -18.62 -2.70 5.51
CA LEU A 559 -17.49 -2.90 6.40
C LEU A 559 -16.28 -3.42 5.62
N ARG A 560 -16.44 -4.48 4.83
CA ARG A 560 -15.39 -5.07 3.98
C ARG A 560 -14.73 -4.00 3.12
N ASP A 561 -15.54 -3.16 2.50
CA ASP A 561 -15.10 -2.01 1.72
C ASP A 561 -14.31 -0.98 2.54
N GLY A 562 -14.76 -0.71 3.77
CA GLY A 562 -14.03 0.11 4.71
C GLY A 562 -12.66 -0.47 5.06
N ILE A 563 -12.58 -1.79 5.26
CA ILE A 563 -11.33 -2.49 5.59
C ILE A 563 -10.39 -2.50 4.38
N ASN A 564 -10.92 -2.74 3.17
CA ASN A 564 -10.18 -2.61 1.92
C ASN A 564 -9.60 -1.20 1.75
N ALA A 565 -10.37 -0.17 2.11
CA ALA A 565 -9.91 1.22 2.08
C ALA A 565 -8.85 1.56 3.15
N LEU A 566 -8.60 0.67 4.12
CA LEU A 566 -7.46 0.75 5.03
C LEU A 566 -6.23 -0.01 4.50
N GLY A 567 -6.32 -0.66 3.34
CA GLY A 567 -5.24 -1.47 2.77
C GLY A 567 -5.04 -2.84 3.41
N ALA A 568 -5.91 -3.25 4.34
CA ALA A 568 -5.78 -4.51 5.09
C ALA A 568 -6.37 -5.74 4.37
N ALA A 569 -7.03 -5.55 3.22
CA ALA A 569 -7.59 -6.60 2.34
C ALA A 569 -8.16 -7.82 3.10
N PRO A 570 -9.34 -7.71 3.75
CA PRO A 570 -9.83 -8.76 4.61
C PRO A 570 -10.18 -10.01 3.78
N VAL A 571 -9.84 -11.17 4.32
CA VAL A 571 -10.29 -12.43 3.76
C VAL A 571 -11.63 -12.80 4.37
N VAL A 572 -12.63 -13.01 3.52
CA VAL A 572 -13.94 -13.49 3.95
C VAL A 572 -13.86 -15.01 4.10
N TRP A 573 -14.08 -15.52 5.31
CA TRP A 573 -13.89 -16.94 5.61
C TRP A 573 -14.91 -17.46 6.64
N PRO A 574 -15.44 -18.68 6.48
CA PRO A 574 -16.50 -19.19 7.38
C PRO A 574 -15.98 -19.73 8.72
N ASN A 575 -14.67 -19.90 8.89
CA ASN A 575 -14.07 -20.56 10.05
C ASN A 575 -13.08 -19.67 10.79
N ALA A 576 -12.77 -20.02 12.04
CA ALA A 576 -11.63 -19.47 12.76
C ALA A 576 -10.33 -19.78 12.01
N VAL A 577 -9.46 -18.80 11.85
CA VAL A 577 -8.17 -18.95 11.17
C VAL A 577 -7.05 -18.75 12.17
N ASP A 578 -6.28 -19.79 12.42
CA ASP A 578 -5.15 -19.68 13.31
C ASP A 578 -4.05 -18.77 12.73
N GLY A 579 -3.49 -17.91 13.59
CA GLY A 579 -2.49 -16.90 13.23
C GLY A 579 -3.04 -15.58 12.66
N ALA A 580 -4.34 -15.49 12.36
CA ALA A 580 -4.95 -14.22 11.97
C ALA A 580 -5.07 -13.29 13.20
N PRO A 581 -4.46 -12.09 13.20
CA PRO A 581 -4.42 -11.24 14.38
C PRO A 581 -5.79 -10.62 14.71
N VAL A 582 -6.70 -10.51 13.74
CA VAL A 582 -8.06 -10.04 13.96
C VAL A 582 -9.10 -10.88 13.24
N HIS A 583 -10.12 -11.27 14.00
CA HIS A 583 -11.39 -11.72 13.46
C HIS A 583 -12.44 -10.63 13.67
N VAL A 584 -13.22 -10.35 12.63
CA VAL A 584 -14.35 -9.42 12.68
C VAL A 584 -15.61 -10.19 12.33
N ALA A 585 -16.66 -10.02 13.12
CA ALA A 585 -17.96 -10.63 12.85
C ALA A 585 -19.09 -9.73 13.32
N PHE A 586 -20.25 -9.90 12.70
CA PHE A 586 -21.49 -9.37 13.25
C PHE A 586 -22.05 -10.37 14.27
N ASP A 587 -22.82 -9.87 15.24
CA ASP A 587 -23.40 -10.72 16.28
C ASP A 587 -24.41 -11.74 15.74
N THR A 588 -25.11 -11.40 14.66
CA THR A 588 -25.93 -12.33 13.84
C THR A 588 -25.10 -13.41 13.18
N THR A 589 -23.92 -13.09 12.66
CA THR A 589 -22.99 -14.08 12.09
C THR A 589 -22.56 -15.07 13.15
N LEU A 590 -22.05 -14.57 14.27
CA LEU A 590 -21.56 -15.42 15.36
C LEU A 590 -22.66 -16.34 15.91
N ALA A 591 -23.89 -15.84 16.04
CA ALA A 591 -25.02 -16.66 16.45
C ALA A 591 -25.40 -17.76 15.44
N ALA A 592 -25.01 -17.61 14.18
CA ALA A 592 -25.27 -18.59 13.12
C ALA A 592 -24.10 -19.57 12.91
N LEU A 593 -22.90 -19.30 13.43
CA LEU A 593 -21.73 -20.17 13.26
C LEU A 593 -21.91 -21.52 13.96
N SER A 594 -21.16 -22.52 13.47
CA SER A 594 -21.12 -23.84 14.11
C SER A 594 -20.43 -23.78 15.47
N ASN A 595 -20.80 -24.72 16.36
CA ASN A 595 -20.15 -24.83 17.68
C ASN A 595 -18.64 -25.06 17.58
N ASP A 596 -18.19 -25.81 16.56
CA ASP A 596 -16.75 -26.07 16.35
C ASP A 596 -16.01 -24.78 15.96
N THR A 597 -16.62 -23.95 15.10
CA THR A 597 -16.07 -22.65 14.73
C THR A 597 -16.00 -21.72 15.93
N LEU A 598 -17.06 -21.67 16.75
CA LEU A 598 -17.09 -20.87 17.98
C LEU A 598 -16.05 -21.34 18.99
N ALA A 599 -15.90 -22.65 19.19
CA ALA A 599 -14.87 -23.23 20.06
C ALA A 599 -13.45 -22.90 19.56
N GLY A 600 -13.23 -22.93 18.25
CA GLY A 600 -11.99 -22.48 17.62
C GLY A 600 -11.70 -21.01 17.92
N LEU A 601 -12.68 -20.12 17.75
CA LEU A 601 -12.54 -18.70 18.08
C LEU A 601 -12.25 -18.49 19.58
N THR A 602 -12.98 -19.16 20.47
CA THR A 602 -12.74 -19.10 21.92
C THR A 602 -11.31 -19.51 22.26
N THR A 603 -10.81 -20.58 21.65
CA THR A 603 -9.42 -21.06 21.85
C THR A 603 -8.40 -20.02 21.40
N LEU A 604 -8.62 -19.39 20.24
CA LEU A 604 -7.71 -18.35 19.74
C LEU A 604 -7.75 -17.08 20.61
N ILE A 605 -8.93 -16.68 21.10
CA ILE A 605 -9.09 -15.56 22.03
C ILE A 605 -8.36 -15.85 23.34
N ALA A 606 -8.64 -17.00 23.97
CA ALA A 606 -8.03 -17.41 25.23
C ALA A 606 -6.49 -17.50 25.12
N GLY A 607 -5.99 -18.00 23.98
CA GLY A 607 -4.56 -18.05 23.67
C GLY A 607 -3.93 -16.69 23.31
N LYS A 608 -4.70 -15.59 23.31
CA LYS A 608 -4.25 -14.23 22.91
C LYS A 608 -3.69 -14.19 21.48
N ARG A 609 -4.14 -15.11 20.62
CA ARG A 609 -3.67 -15.25 19.23
C ARG A 609 -4.50 -14.42 18.25
N THR A 610 -5.68 -13.95 18.67
CA THR A 610 -6.52 -13.03 17.91
C THR A 610 -7.25 -12.06 18.84
N VAL A 611 -7.55 -10.87 18.31
CA VAL A 611 -8.64 -10.02 18.82
C VAL A 611 -9.92 -10.37 18.06
N LEU A 612 -11.05 -10.51 18.78
CA LEU A 612 -12.36 -10.65 18.14
C LEU A 612 -13.15 -9.35 18.23
N SER A 613 -13.41 -8.71 17.09
CA SER A 613 -14.28 -7.54 16.97
C SER A 613 -15.70 -7.96 16.58
N ILE A 614 -16.65 -7.70 17.47
CA ILE A 614 -18.06 -8.04 17.33
C ILE A 614 -18.85 -6.76 17.07
N ILE A 615 -19.52 -6.73 15.93
CA ILE A 615 -20.41 -5.65 15.53
C ILE A 615 -21.81 -6.04 15.93
N PHE A 616 -22.35 -5.41 16.97
CA PHE A 616 -23.65 -5.79 17.49
C PHE A 616 -24.78 -5.07 16.77
N THR A 617 -25.78 -5.85 16.37
CA THR A 617 -26.94 -5.40 15.61
C THR A 617 -28.21 -5.44 16.46
N SER A 618 -29.36 -5.18 15.84
CA SER A 618 -30.67 -5.44 16.44
C SER A 618 -31.20 -6.85 16.11
N GLY A 619 -30.44 -7.67 15.36
CA GLY A 619 -30.88 -8.95 14.84
C GLY A 619 -30.88 -10.10 15.85
N ILE A 620 -30.24 -9.93 17.01
CA ILE A 620 -30.26 -10.91 18.11
C ILE A 620 -30.73 -10.29 19.42
N THR A 621 -31.37 -11.09 20.26
CA THR A 621 -31.85 -10.68 21.58
C THR A 621 -30.70 -10.49 22.56
N ASP A 622 -30.89 -9.66 23.59
CA ASP A 622 -29.86 -9.43 24.62
C ASP A 622 -29.50 -10.73 25.38
N ALA A 623 -30.45 -11.65 25.57
CA ALA A 623 -30.20 -12.96 26.17
C ALA A 623 -29.31 -13.86 25.30
N ALA A 624 -29.60 -13.92 23.98
CA ALA A 624 -28.77 -14.68 23.04
C ALA A 624 -27.36 -14.09 22.93
N ARG A 625 -27.25 -12.76 22.84
CA ARG A 625 -25.95 -12.07 22.83
C ARG A 625 -25.16 -12.32 24.10
N THR A 626 -25.81 -12.25 25.26
CA THR A 626 -25.16 -12.51 26.55
C THR A 626 -24.60 -13.93 26.57
N THR A 627 -25.40 -14.94 26.19
CA THR A 627 -24.95 -16.35 26.14
C THR A 627 -23.75 -16.53 25.21
N LEU A 628 -23.79 -15.91 24.02
CA LEU A 628 -22.69 -15.93 23.06
C LEU A 628 -21.40 -15.30 23.63
N LEU A 629 -21.51 -14.12 24.26
CA LEU A 629 -20.37 -13.42 24.86
C LEU A 629 -19.80 -14.17 26.07
N GLN A 630 -20.65 -14.80 26.88
CA GLN A 630 -20.23 -15.68 27.98
C GLN A 630 -19.37 -16.84 27.45
N SER A 631 -19.80 -17.47 26.36
CA SER A 631 -19.05 -18.55 25.69
C SER A 631 -17.71 -18.09 25.10
N LEU A 632 -17.66 -16.91 24.48
CA LEU A 632 -16.44 -16.39 23.83
C LEU A 632 -15.44 -15.80 24.82
N ALA A 633 -15.91 -15.14 25.89
CA ALA A 633 -15.07 -14.46 26.87
C ALA A 633 -14.82 -15.30 28.14
N GLY A 634 -15.53 -16.41 28.34
CA GLY A 634 -15.37 -17.33 29.47
C GLY A 634 -15.99 -16.86 30.79
N TYR A 635 -16.76 -15.77 30.79
CA TYR A 635 -17.47 -15.29 31.98
C TYR A 635 -18.79 -16.02 32.15
N THR A 636 -19.07 -16.59 33.32
CA THR A 636 -20.36 -17.23 33.63
C THR A 636 -21.40 -16.24 34.16
N ASP A 637 -20.97 -15.08 34.67
CA ASP A 637 -21.79 -14.02 35.28
C ASP A 637 -21.94 -12.79 34.39
N LEU A 638 -21.43 -12.82 33.15
CA LEU A 638 -21.52 -11.67 32.24
C LEU A 638 -22.98 -11.41 31.88
N THR A 639 -23.43 -10.17 32.02
CA THR A 639 -24.75 -9.71 31.60
C THR A 639 -24.57 -8.50 30.70
N CYS A 640 -25.06 -8.56 29.47
CA CYS A 640 -24.94 -7.48 28.50
C CYS A 640 -26.32 -7.07 27.96
N THR A 641 -26.58 -5.77 27.94
CA THR A 641 -27.80 -5.19 27.33
C THR A 641 -27.43 -4.22 26.23
N THR A 642 -28.28 -4.08 25.22
CA THR A 642 -28.06 -3.11 24.14
C THR A 642 -29.27 -2.20 23.94
N GLY A 643 -29.02 -0.98 23.46
CA GLY A 643 -30.10 -0.06 23.13
C GLY A 643 -29.70 0.89 22.00
N ALA A 644 -30.70 1.60 21.46
CA ALA A 644 -30.45 2.60 20.43
C ALA A 644 -29.80 3.85 21.03
N VAL A 645 -28.88 4.46 20.28
CA VAL A 645 -28.32 5.78 20.57
C VAL A 645 -29.01 6.77 19.64
N ALA A 646 -29.55 7.86 20.20
CA ALA A 646 -30.22 8.85 19.37
C ALA A 646 -29.25 9.46 18.34
N ALA A 647 -29.74 9.61 17.10
CA ALA A 647 -28.93 10.13 16.01
C ALA A 647 -28.40 11.54 16.32
N LYS A 648 -27.26 11.88 15.73
CA LYS A 648 -26.53 13.16 15.87
C LYS A 648 -25.91 13.42 17.25
N LEU A 649 -26.22 12.60 18.27
CA LEU A 649 -25.52 12.67 19.55
C LEU A 649 -24.02 12.43 19.36
N ARG A 650 -23.20 13.16 20.11
CA ARG A 650 -21.75 13.04 20.00
C ARG A 650 -21.28 11.84 20.83
N VAL A 651 -20.67 10.88 20.15
CA VAL A 651 -19.91 9.79 20.74
C VAL A 651 -18.48 10.29 20.92
N ASN A 652 -17.99 10.33 22.15
CA ASN A 652 -16.63 10.79 22.45
C ASN A 652 -15.79 9.62 22.94
N ARG A 653 -14.49 9.71 22.71
CA ARG A 653 -13.52 8.88 23.42
C ARG A 653 -13.57 9.23 24.91
N VAL A 654 -13.66 8.24 25.79
CA VAL A 654 -13.78 8.45 27.24
C VAL A 654 -12.61 7.88 28.05
N VAL A 655 -11.68 7.19 27.38
CA VAL A 655 -10.42 6.70 27.95
C VAL A 655 -9.26 7.10 27.05
N SER A 656 -8.09 7.28 27.66
CA SER A 656 -6.82 7.35 26.93
C SER A 656 -6.53 5.95 26.39
N ALA A 657 -6.82 5.72 25.11
CA ALA A 657 -6.51 4.44 24.46
C ALA A 657 -4.98 4.29 24.31
N ILE A 658 -4.48 3.06 24.44
CA ILE A 658 -3.06 2.71 24.20
C ILE A 658 -2.69 2.92 22.73
N ALA A 659 -3.65 2.73 21.83
CA ALA A 659 -3.48 2.96 20.41
C ALA A 659 -3.65 4.46 20.07
N ASP A 660 -2.84 4.96 19.12
CA ASP A 660 -3.04 6.28 18.48
C ASP A 660 -4.29 6.26 17.59
N LEU A 661 -5.45 6.20 18.25
CA LEU A 661 -6.74 6.33 17.61
C LEU A 661 -6.85 7.78 17.13
N LYS A 662 -6.76 7.99 15.81
CA LYS A 662 -6.87 9.33 15.19
C LYS A 662 -8.22 10.04 15.40
N SER A 663 -9.20 9.42 16.07
CA SER A 663 -10.55 9.99 16.29
C SER A 663 -10.84 10.31 17.74
N SER A 664 -11.10 11.58 18.04
CA SER A 664 -11.62 12.03 19.34
C SER A 664 -13.10 11.68 19.55
N GLY A 665 -13.78 11.18 18.52
CA GLY A 665 -15.20 10.85 18.54
C GLY A 665 -15.89 11.08 17.19
N TRP A 666 -17.17 10.74 17.11
CA TRP A 666 -18.02 10.93 15.93
C TRP A 666 -19.47 11.24 16.35
N ARG A 667 -20.33 11.54 15.39
CA ARG A 667 -21.77 11.66 15.65
C ARG A 667 -22.48 10.32 15.41
N ALA A 668 -23.27 9.90 16.38
CA ALA A 668 -24.13 8.73 16.29
C ALA A 668 -25.09 8.86 15.10
N GLN A 669 -25.40 7.73 14.48
CA GLN A 669 -26.36 7.61 13.40
C GLN A 669 -27.64 6.96 13.91
N GLN A 670 -28.69 6.94 13.07
CA GLN A 670 -29.97 6.31 13.43
C GLN A 670 -29.85 4.84 13.83
N VAL A 671 -28.80 4.16 13.34
CA VAL A 671 -28.53 2.74 13.59
C VAL A 671 -27.45 2.50 14.65
N THR A 672 -26.90 3.56 15.25
CA THR A 672 -25.90 3.42 16.31
C THR A 672 -26.55 2.86 17.56
N ARG A 673 -25.86 1.91 18.19
CA ARG A 673 -26.30 1.23 19.41
C ARG A 673 -25.28 1.43 20.51
N TYR A 674 -25.74 1.37 21.74
CA TYR A 674 -24.88 1.24 22.90
C TYR A 674 -24.95 -0.18 23.44
N VAL A 675 -23.90 -0.58 24.15
CA VAL A 675 -23.84 -1.80 24.94
C VAL A 675 -23.55 -1.44 26.39
N LYS A 676 -24.16 -2.17 27.32
CA LYS A 676 -23.86 -2.09 28.74
C LYS A 676 -23.65 -3.50 29.26
N CYS A 677 -22.41 -3.82 29.61
CA CYS A 677 -22.04 -5.07 30.26
C CYS A 677 -21.63 -4.79 31.72
N ASN A 678 -21.76 -5.78 32.61
CA ASN A 678 -21.25 -5.73 33.99
C ASN A 678 -19.73 -5.93 34.09
N ALA A 679 -19.06 -6.20 32.97
CA ALA A 679 -17.61 -6.25 32.82
C ALA A 679 -17.17 -5.48 31.56
N GLY A 680 -15.89 -5.13 31.48
CA GLY A 680 -15.29 -4.47 30.32
C GLY A 680 -15.01 -2.98 30.49
N ALA A 681 -14.10 -2.49 29.66
CA ALA A 681 -13.69 -1.10 29.61
C ALA A 681 -14.45 -0.36 28.50
N THR A 682 -15.06 0.78 28.84
CA THR A 682 -15.72 1.63 27.85
C THR A 682 -14.69 2.53 27.16
N ILE A 683 -14.65 2.51 25.83
CA ILE A 683 -13.66 3.26 25.05
C ILE A 683 -14.30 4.51 24.44
N PHE A 684 -15.46 4.32 23.80
CA PHE A 684 -16.24 5.40 23.21
C PHE A 684 -17.64 5.37 23.80
N ALA A 685 -18.14 6.52 24.21
CA ALA A 685 -19.47 6.63 24.79
C ALA A 685 -20.17 7.93 24.42
N VAL A 686 -21.49 7.89 24.47
CA VAL A 686 -22.30 9.10 24.58
C VAL A 686 -22.44 9.43 26.07
N ASN A 687 -22.07 10.66 26.42
CA ASN A 687 -22.26 11.19 27.77
C ASN A 687 -23.66 11.83 27.83
N LEU A 688 -24.56 11.21 28.57
CA LEU A 688 -25.87 11.75 28.92
C LEU A 688 -25.85 12.16 30.39
N VAL A 689 -26.72 13.10 30.77
CA VAL A 689 -26.86 13.50 32.18
C VAL A 689 -27.26 12.27 33.00
N GLY A 690 -26.40 11.85 33.93
CA GLY A 690 -26.63 10.69 34.80
C GLY A 690 -26.37 9.30 34.19
N SER A 691 -25.94 9.18 32.92
CA SER A 691 -25.59 7.87 32.35
C SER A 691 -24.54 7.95 31.22
N LYS A 692 -23.67 6.93 31.15
CA LYS A 692 -22.76 6.72 30.03
C LYS A 692 -23.27 5.57 29.18
N GLN A 693 -23.46 5.82 27.88
CA GLN A 693 -23.87 4.81 26.91
C GLN A 693 -22.67 4.42 26.04
N ALA A 694 -22.06 3.26 26.32
CA ALA A 694 -20.87 2.81 25.62
C ALA A 694 -21.20 2.35 24.19
N VAL A 695 -20.58 2.96 23.18
CA VAL A 695 -20.70 2.56 21.77
C VAL A 695 -19.56 1.64 21.36
N VAL A 696 -18.39 1.77 21.99
CA VAL A 696 -17.29 0.81 21.86
C VAL A 696 -16.82 0.40 23.25
N MET A 697 -16.75 -0.91 23.48
CA MET A 697 -16.33 -1.51 24.75
C MET A 697 -15.38 -2.67 24.47
N GLU A 698 -14.38 -2.87 25.32
CA GLU A 698 -13.52 -4.06 25.30
C GLU A 698 -13.75 -4.92 26.53
N LEU A 699 -14.02 -6.19 26.29
CA LEU A 699 -14.03 -7.25 27.29
C LEU A 699 -12.68 -7.96 27.23
N THR A 700 -12.00 -8.04 28.37
CA THR A 700 -10.88 -8.96 28.54
C THR A 700 -11.45 -10.32 28.88
N SER A 701 -11.13 -11.40 28.15
CA SER A 701 -11.59 -12.74 28.52
C SER A 701 -10.98 -13.18 29.85
N VAL A 702 -11.51 -14.23 30.48
CA VAL A 702 -10.96 -14.78 31.73
C VAL A 702 -9.49 -15.17 31.62
N ASP A 703 -9.02 -15.55 30.42
CA ASP A 703 -7.63 -15.93 30.14
C ASP A 703 -6.78 -14.75 29.62
N GLY A 704 -7.33 -13.53 29.59
CA GLY A 704 -6.64 -12.32 29.16
C GLY A 704 -6.67 -12.04 27.65
N GLY A 705 -7.51 -12.75 26.89
CA GLY A 705 -7.83 -12.45 25.49
C GLY A 705 -8.67 -11.19 25.34
N THR A 706 -8.89 -10.72 24.11
CA THR A 706 -9.66 -9.48 23.85
C THR A 706 -10.86 -9.71 22.96
N VAL A 707 -12.04 -9.33 23.45
CA VAL A 707 -13.29 -9.25 22.68
C VAL A 707 -13.76 -7.80 22.66
N ARG A 708 -13.81 -7.21 21.47
CA ARG A 708 -14.20 -5.82 21.25
C ARG A 708 -15.64 -5.74 20.76
N LEU A 709 -16.48 -4.98 21.44
CA LEU A 709 -17.88 -4.76 21.09
C LEU A 709 -18.04 -3.39 20.43
N ILE A 710 -18.64 -3.35 19.23
CA ILE A 710 -18.81 -2.14 18.42
C ILE A 710 -20.28 -1.95 18.05
N GLY A 711 -20.88 -0.86 18.52
CA GLY A 711 -22.29 -0.49 18.31
C GLY A 711 -22.54 0.31 17.05
N TYR A 712 -21.67 0.16 16.06
CA TYR A 712 -21.80 0.78 14.76
C TYR A 712 -21.86 -0.30 13.70
N ASN A 713 -23.04 -0.48 13.10
CA ASN A 713 -23.28 -1.54 12.13
C ASN A 713 -22.87 -1.16 10.70
N PHE A 714 -22.15 -0.05 10.48
CA PHE A 714 -21.65 0.36 9.17
C PHE A 714 -22.72 0.58 8.08
N ALA A 715 -24.01 0.72 8.43
CA ALA A 715 -25.09 0.82 7.43
C ALA A 715 -25.01 2.04 6.50
N SER A 716 -24.37 3.11 6.94
CA SER A 716 -24.12 4.29 6.10
C SER A 716 -22.78 4.25 5.34
N GLY A 717 -22.01 3.17 5.49
CA GLY A 717 -20.71 2.95 4.85
C GLY A 717 -19.52 3.06 5.82
N GLY A 718 -18.51 2.20 5.63
CA GLY A 718 -17.21 2.27 6.32
C GLY A 718 -16.22 3.28 5.73
N ARG A 719 -16.69 4.18 4.84
CA ARG A 719 -15.87 5.16 4.08
C ARG A 719 -16.11 6.59 4.60
N GLY A 720 -15.03 7.35 4.86
CA GLY A 720 -15.06 8.78 5.26
C GLY A 720 -14.09 9.12 6.41
N SER A 721 -13.61 10.37 6.51
CA SER A 721 -12.61 10.81 7.52
C SER A 721 -13.01 10.48 8.96
N ASP A 722 -14.31 10.55 9.27
CA ASP A 722 -14.84 10.34 10.61
C ASP A 722 -15.27 8.88 10.84
N ARG A 723 -15.27 8.04 9.80
CA ARG A 723 -15.71 6.64 9.83
C ARG A 723 -14.59 5.62 9.59
N LYS A 724 -13.50 6.01 8.93
CA LYS A 724 -12.23 5.26 8.92
C LYS A 724 -11.77 4.89 10.35
N PRO A 725 -11.90 5.75 11.37
CA PRO A 725 -11.56 5.38 12.74
C PRO A 725 -12.36 4.20 13.28
N LEU A 726 -13.64 4.07 12.93
CA LEU A 726 -14.49 2.94 13.34
C LEU A 726 -14.07 1.64 12.67
N THR A 727 -13.75 1.70 11.38
CA THR A 727 -13.22 0.53 10.66
C THR A 727 -11.84 0.16 11.18
N SER A 728 -10.98 1.14 11.47
CA SER A 728 -9.66 0.92 12.07
C SER A 728 -9.79 0.29 13.46
N ILE A 729 -10.75 0.74 14.29
CA ILE A 729 -11.09 0.13 15.58
C ILE A 729 -11.54 -1.32 15.39
N ALA A 730 -12.34 -1.63 14.36
CA ALA A 730 -12.79 -2.98 14.08
C ALA A 730 -11.64 -3.93 13.70
N VAL A 731 -10.63 -3.44 12.97
CA VAL A 731 -9.50 -4.26 12.49
C VAL A 731 -8.21 -4.09 13.29
N PHE A 732 -8.26 -3.44 14.45
CA PHE A 732 -7.08 -3.23 15.27
C PHE A 732 -6.70 -4.51 16.02
N GLY A 733 -5.53 -5.08 15.72
CA GLY A 733 -5.05 -6.39 16.23
C GLY A 733 -4.46 -6.41 17.63
N LYS A 734 -4.55 -5.31 18.37
CA LYS A 734 -4.09 -5.22 19.76
C LYS A 734 -5.25 -4.71 20.64
N PRO A 735 -5.21 -4.90 21.97
CA PRO A 735 -6.14 -4.24 22.89
C PRO A 735 -6.05 -2.71 22.75
N LEU A 736 -7.18 -2.01 22.86
CA LEU A 736 -7.22 -0.53 22.83
C LEU A 736 -7.04 0.08 24.21
N VAL A 737 -7.29 -0.68 25.27
CA VAL A 737 -7.03 -0.28 26.66
C VAL A 737 -6.08 -1.26 27.31
N ALA A 738 -5.37 -0.79 28.34
CA ALA A 738 -4.59 -1.68 29.19
C ALA A 738 -5.54 -2.70 29.82
N PRO A 739 -5.15 -3.98 29.94
CA PRO A 739 -5.90 -4.92 30.76
C PRO A 739 -6.05 -4.31 32.15
N ALA A 740 -7.29 -4.26 32.66
CA ALA A 740 -7.53 -3.75 33.99
C ALA A 740 -6.71 -4.58 34.98
N THR A 741 -5.78 -3.94 35.70
CA THR A 741 -4.99 -4.59 36.74
C THR A 741 -5.92 -4.95 37.90
N GLY A 742 -6.36 -6.21 37.94
CA GLY A 742 -7.03 -6.82 39.09
C GLY A 742 -8.56 -6.79 39.07
N ARG A 743 -9.16 -7.97 39.22
CA ARG A 743 -10.27 -8.17 40.16
C ARG A 743 -9.66 -8.62 41.47
#